data_AF-A0A834TYF0-F1
#
_entry.id   AF-A0A834TYF0-F1
#
_cell.length_a   1.000
_cell.length_b   1.000
_cell.length_c   1.000
_cell.angle_alpha   90.00
_cell.angle_beta   90.00
_cell.angle_gamma   90.00
#
_symmetry.space_group_name_H-M   'P 1'
#
loop_
_entity.id
_entity.type
_entity.pdbx_description
1 polymer ?
#
loop_
_entity_poly.entity_id
_entity_poly.type
_entity_poly.pdbx_seq_one_letter_code
_entity_poly.pdbx_strand_id
1 'polypeptide(L)'
;MEKWQLVVVPSPGINHLPSTVEFAKLLINHDHRLTITVLIISEPSDTTVDSYINSLTSSPSFPKRLHLNLLPAHSSLPHFNHLTSYLEGIVEIYKPRVREVVSKLDSDADSPRIAGFIVDMFCTAMIDIAEEFGFPSLVFLTSNAAFLGAALHLHTLRERDHIDTTASEFKESGKELAVPSFANNVPVTVLPGIALGKEWKSFFLNYGRGFKRAKGIIVNTVEELESHAIHSLSKSDNTKVYPVGPILGHVVDSREKSEIIEWLDNQPPSSVIFLCFGSKGSFDADQAREIASALEKSGVRFLWSLRKPGPKGGSLQPSDYSDYTEVLPKEFLERTAGIGRVIGWAPQTQVLAHQAIGGFVSHCGWNSVLESVYFGVPIATWPIYAEQQINAFELVRELKMGVEISLDYNMMFEFGTKFVSAEKIEKGIRDVMKEDNEIRKKVKGMSEICRKALTEGGSSYFHMTKAGVFRAQWGFASPVRISRCGNRCKNLYISRIRKFPSALGDSDYPTPAFNFVASASSAPSVSGSGAEYSEQLVDVGTMKKRKGIAGVDQDELVDPKLLADPDSYFCEFKGVHIHHKIYDVESQTHSSFQNQTLSRRPHKTKRLGFPMILLHGFGASVFSWKQVMKPLAEVTDSKVLAFDRPAFGLTSRVNFSGHLSSRTDDTRPLNPYSMAFSVLATLYFMDLLNTEKVILVGHSAGSLVAVNTYFEAPERVAALILIAPAILAPLTAPKIVKGNQVREDNQIKEDNSSPIRSNPFLGLYKILSMITKYVSGAITWIMKGMIYMLSSLYKKFLSAILRSTLGIILVRMVIDKFGIAAVRNAWYDPKQVAEHVLHGYTKPLRTKDWDRALVEFTAAMLLDEESKTKPPSTQRLHEISCPVLIVTGDSDRLVPSWNAERLARVIPGSSLEVIKQCGHLPHEEKVEEFISAVEKFLQRLIGNPSEQYVQPAAI
;
A
#
# COMPACT_ATOMS: atom_id res chain seq x y z
N MET A 1 -45.16 -32.67 1.63
CA MET A 1 -43.72 -32.81 1.29
C MET A 1 -42.89 -32.38 2.49
N GLU A 2 -41.76 -33.03 2.74
CA GLU A 2 -40.83 -32.70 3.84
C GLU A 2 -40.16 -31.33 3.62
N LYS A 3 -40.16 -30.48 4.65
CA LYS A 3 -39.45 -29.18 4.67
C LYS A 3 -37.94 -29.40 4.87
N TRP A 4 -37.13 -28.46 4.42
CA TRP A 4 -35.67 -28.55 4.50
C TRP A 4 -35.05 -27.16 4.69
N GLN A 5 -33.83 -27.08 5.23
CA GLN A 5 -33.12 -25.81 5.40
C GLN A 5 -31.69 -25.81 4.85
N LEU A 6 -31.21 -24.61 4.52
CA LEU A 6 -29.82 -24.32 4.19
C LEU A 6 -29.21 -23.37 5.23
N VAL A 7 -27.96 -23.63 5.61
CA VAL A 7 -27.15 -22.74 6.45
C VAL A 7 -26.29 -21.88 5.54
N VAL A 8 -26.39 -20.56 5.65
CA VAL A 8 -25.64 -19.61 4.82
C VAL A 8 -24.66 -18.83 5.68
N VAL A 9 -23.38 -18.79 5.30
CA VAL A 9 -22.34 -18.02 6.01
C VAL A 9 -21.77 -16.94 5.08
N PRO A 10 -22.29 -15.69 5.13
CA PRO A 10 -21.77 -14.57 4.35
C PRO A 10 -20.38 -14.13 4.85
N SER A 11 -19.67 -13.40 3.99
CA SER A 11 -18.46 -12.68 4.40
C SER A 11 -18.75 -11.65 5.50
N PRO A 12 -17.81 -11.38 6.43
CA PRO A 12 -17.97 -10.37 7.47
C PRO A 12 -18.17 -8.96 6.90
N GLY A 13 -19.08 -8.20 7.51
CA GLY A 13 -19.35 -6.80 7.16
C GLY A 13 -20.26 -6.59 5.94
N ILE A 14 -20.65 -5.33 5.72
CA ILE A 14 -21.77 -4.98 4.84
C ILE A 14 -21.56 -5.21 3.33
N ASN A 15 -20.33 -5.39 2.84
CA ASN A 15 -20.07 -5.40 1.39
C ASN A 15 -20.61 -6.65 0.64
N HIS A 16 -20.70 -7.81 1.29
CA HIS A 16 -21.15 -9.08 0.67
C HIS A 16 -22.55 -9.51 1.15
N LEU A 17 -23.00 -8.96 2.28
CA LEU A 17 -24.25 -9.37 2.93
C LEU A 17 -25.50 -9.09 2.06
N PRO A 18 -25.66 -7.94 1.37
CA PRO A 18 -26.84 -7.68 0.55
C PRO A 18 -27.04 -8.67 -0.60
N SER A 19 -26.01 -8.92 -1.41
CA SER A 19 -26.09 -9.92 -2.50
C SER A 19 -26.40 -11.32 -1.97
N THR A 20 -25.92 -11.66 -0.76
CA THR A 20 -26.23 -12.93 -0.09
C THR A 20 -27.69 -13.00 0.39
N VAL A 21 -28.24 -11.90 0.91
CA VAL A 21 -29.64 -11.81 1.38
C VAL A 21 -30.62 -11.80 0.19
N GLU A 22 -30.34 -11.07 -0.89
CA GLU A 22 -31.19 -11.11 -2.09
C GLU A 22 -31.12 -12.49 -2.77
N PHE A 23 -29.95 -13.14 -2.80
CA PHE A 23 -29.85 -14.53 -3.26
C PHE A 23 -30.69 -15.49 -2.39
N ALA A 24 -30.65 -15.34 -1.07
CA ALA A 24 -31.45 -16.14 -0.15
C ALA A 24 -32.97 -15.91 -0.36
N LYS A 25 -33.42 -14.66 -0.54
CA LYS A 25 -34.80 -14.31 -0.91
C LYS A 25 -35.22 -14.95 -2.24
N LEU A 26 -34.35 -14.94 -3.24
CA LEU A 26 -34.60 -15.56 -4.54
C LEU A 26 -34.75 -17.09 -4.40
N LEU A 27 -33.85 -17.77 -3.69
CA LEU A 27 -33.94 -19.23 -3.45
C LEU A 27 -35.23 -19.65 -2.73
N ILE A 28 -35.61 -18.97 -1.65
CA ILE A 28 -36.84 -19.32 -0.91
C ILE A 28 -38.11 -19.03 -1.73
N ASN A 29 -38.07 -18.06 -2.65
CA ASN A 29 -39.20 -17.81 -3.54
C ASN A 29 -39.39 -18.94 -4.57
N HIS A 30 -38.30 -19.58 -5.03
CA HIS A 30 -38.35 -20.72 -5.94
C HIS A 30 -38.78 -22.04 -5.28
N ASP A 31 -38.43 -22.31 -4.01
CA ASP A 31 -38.96 -23.46 -3.27
C ASP A 31 -39.66 -23.04 -1.97
N HIS A 32 -40.99 -23.15 -1.94
CA HIS A 32 -41.81 -22.85 -0.77
C HIS A 32 -41.55 -23.80 0.44
N ARG A 33 -40.85 -24.93 0.23
CA ARG A 33 -40.46 -25.91 1.27
C ARG A 33 -39.12 -25.58 1.93
N LEU A 34 -38.35 -24.66 1.34
CA LEU A 34 -37.03 -24.25 1.81
C LEU A 34 -37.14 -23.17 2.90
N THR A 35 -36.37 -23.33 3.96
CA THR A 35 -36.02 -22.29 4.94
C THR A 35 -34.52 -21.97 4.82
N ILE A 36 -34.12 -20.73 5.04
CA ILE A 36 -32.70 -20.34 5.03
C ILE A 36 -32.34 -19.67 6.36
N THR A 37 -31.23 -20.11 6.96
CA THR A 37 -30.66 -19.52 8.17
C THR A 37 -29.30 -18.90 7.83
N VAL A 38 -29.21 -17.57 7.86
CA VAL A 38 -27.99 -16.79 7.56
C VAL A 38 -27.26 -16.49 8.86
N LEU A 39 -26.02 -16.98 9.00
CA LEU A 39 -25.17 -16.84 10.19
C LEU A 39 -24.22 -15.65 9.99
N ILE A 40 -24.65 -14.47 10.41
CA ILE A 40 -23.98 -13.21 10.10
C ILE A 40 -22.82 -12.98 11.10
N ILE A 41 -21.60 -12.92 10.55
CA ILE A 41 -20.40 -12.51 11.29
C ILE A 41 -20.32 -10.98 11.28
N SER A 42 -20.37 -10.35 12.46
CA SER A 42 -20.18 -8.91 12.62
C SER A 42 -18.98 -8.57 13.52
N GLU A 43 -18.49 -7.35 13.40
CA GLU A 43 -17.42 -6.77 14.22
C GLU A 43 -18.05 -5.92 15.34
N PRO A 44 -17.52 -5.90 16.58
CA PRO A 44 -18.14 -5.18 17.72
C PRO A 44 -18.37 -3.66 17.52
N SER A 45 -17.82 -3.09 16.45
CA SER A 45 -17.82 -1.67 16.10
C SER A 45 -18.62 -1.34 14.83
N ASP A 46 -19.10 -2.33 14.06
CA ASP A 46 -19.80 -2.11 12.78
C ASP A 46 -21.33 -2.07 12.93
N THR A 47 -21.85 -0.88 13.22
CA THR A 47 -23.29 -0.63 13.30
C THR A 47 -24.01 -0.63 11.93
N THR A 48 -23.28 -0.72 10.80
CA THR A 48 -23.91 -0.71 9.47
C THR A 48 -24.62 -2.03 9.17
N VAL A 49 -24.07 -3.15 9.65
CA VAL A 49 -24.67 -4.48 9.56
C VAL A 49 -25.97 -4.53 10.36
N ASP A 50 -25.97 -4.04 11.60
CA ASP A 50 -27.16 -3.98 12.45
C ASP A 50 -28.26 -3.09 11.84
N SER A 51 -27.87 -1.91 11.33
CA SER A 51 -28.79 -0.99 10.65
C SER A 51 -29.46 -1.64 9.42
N TYR A 52 -28.67 -2.36 8.61
CA TYR A 52 -29.17 -3.10 7.45
C TYR A 52 -30.13 -4.25 7.84
N ILE A 53 -29.78 -5.05 8.85
CA ILE A 53 -30.64 -6.13 9.37
C ILE A 53 -31.95 -5.57 9.93
N ASN A 54 -31.89 -4.47 10.68
CA ASN A 54 -33.08 -3.83 11.26
C ASN A 54 -33.99 -3.24 10.16
N SER A 55 -33.41 -2.59 9.14
CA SER A 55 -34.14 -2.08 7.97
C SER A 55 -34.88 -3.21 7.22
N LEU A 56 -34.19 -4.32 6.96
CA LEU A 56 -34.79 -5.51 6.34
C LEU A 56 -35.94 -6.10 7.18
N THR A 57 -35.68 -6.40 8.46
CA THR A 57 -36.60 -7.14 9.32
C THR A 57 -37.79 -6.31 9.80
N SER A 58 -37.69 -4.97 9.74
CA SER A 58 -38.82 -4.05 9.97
C SER A 58 -39.81 -4.01 8.79
N SER A 59 -39.44 -4.52 7.61
CA SER A 59 -40.35 -4.53 6.46
C SER A 59 -41.43 -5.61 6.62
N PRO A 60 -42.74 -5.27 6.48
CA PRO A 60 -43.81 -6.26 6.45
C PRO A 60 -43.70 -7.30 5.32
N SER A 61 -42.91 -7.02 4.27
CA SER A 61 -42.64 -7.97 3.18
C SER A 61 -41.50 -8.94 3.47
N PHE A 62 -40.81 -8.85 4.62
CA PHE A 62 -39.65 -9.69 4.91
C PHE A 62 -40.04 -11.18 5.02
N PRO A 63 -39.41 -12.10 4.27
CA PRO A 63 -39.87 -13.49 4.22
C PRO A 63 -39.67 -14.23 5.56
N LYS A 64 -40.76 -14.72 6.16
CA LYS A 64 -40.77 -15.53 7.40
C LYS A 64 -39.97 -16.84 7.35
N ARG A 65 -39.46 -17.24 6.18
CA ARG A 65 -38.60 -18.41 5.94
C ARG A 65 -37.11 -18.05 5.81
N LEU A 66 -36.76 -16.77 5.99
CA LEU A 66 -35.39 -16.28 6.04
C LEU A 66 -35.08 -15.84 7.47
N HIS A 67 -34.13 -16.51 8.12
CA HIS A 67 -33.72 -16.22 9.48
C HIS A 67 -32.34 -15.58 9.45
N LEU A 68 -32.25 -14.30 9.82
CA LEU A 68 -30.98 -13.59 9.97
C LEU A 68 -30.52 -13.74 11.42
N ASN A 69 -29.43 -14.47 11.63
CA ASN A 69 -28.89 -14.78 12.95
C ASN A 69 -27.53 -14.09 13.12
N LEU A 70 -27.52 -12.99 13.88
CA LEU A 70 -26.32 -12.24 14.21
C LEU A 70 -25.50 -13.02 15.25
N LEU A 71 -24.34 -13.53 14.86
CA LEU A 71 -23.49 -14.31 15.77
C LEU A 71 -22.92 -13.40 16.87
N PRO A 72 -22.98 -13.78 18.16
CA PRO A 72 -22.47 -12.96 19.25
C PRO A 72 -21.03 -12.51 19.04
N ALA A 73 -20.75 -11.22 19.27
CA ALA A 73 -19.46 -10.61 18.99
C ALA A 73 -18.31 -11.24 19.82
N HIS A 74 -17.09 -11.31 19.28
CA HIS A 74 -15.92 -11.68 20.09
C HIS A 74 -15.47 -10.50 20.96
N SER A 75 -15.49 -10.68 22.29
CA SER A 75 -15.12 -9.65 23.28
C SER A 75 -13.64 -9.24 23.21
N SER A 76 -12.82 -10.04 22.54
CA SER A 76 -11.44 -9.71 22.17
C SER A 76 -11.12 -10.23 20.77
N LEU A 77 -11.29 -9.40 19.74
CA LEU A 77 -10.67 -9.68 18.45
C LEU A 77 -9.16 -9.37 18.56
N PRO A 78 -8.26 -10.23 18.04
CA PRO A 78 -6.84 -9.89 17.92
C PRO A 78 -6.63 -8.62 17.09
N HIS A 79 -5.60 -7.84 17.40
CA HIS A 79 -5.18 -6.77 16.49
C HIS A 79 -4.52 -7.39 15.25
N PHE A 80 -5.23 -7.32 14.12
CA PHE A 80 -4.76 -7.81 12.83
C PHE A 80 -4.00 -6.71 12.09
N ASN A 81 -2.67 -6.84 12.00
CA ASN A 81 -1.80 -5.83 11.37
C ASN A 81 -1.98 -5.75 9.83
N HIS A 82 -2.64 -6.73 9.21
CA HIS A 82 -2.88 -6.80 7.77
C HIS A 82 -4.28 -7.36 7.46
N LEU A 83 -4.87 -6.92 6.35
CA LEU A 83 -6.19 -7.35 5.87
C LEU A 83 -6.25 -8.87 5.59
N THR A 84 -5.14 -9.47 5.14
CA THR A 84 -4.99 -10.93 4.99
C THR A 84 -5.23 -11.67 6.31
N SER A 85 -4.50 -11.28 7.35
CA SER A 85 -4.60 -11.88 8.68
C SER A 85 -5.96 -11.65 9.32
N TYR A 86 -6.60 -10.50 9.06
CA TYR A 86 -7.99 -10.23 9.47
C TYR A 86 -8.95 -11.23 8.83
N LEU A 87 -8.91 -11.40 7.50
CA LEU A 87 -9.82 -12.28 6.77
C LEU A 87 -9.62 -13.77 7.12
N GLU A 88 -8.39 -14.24 7.26
CA GLU A 88 -8.12 -15.61 7.74
C GLU A 88 -8.56 -15.77 9.22
N GLY A 89 -8.16 -14.85 10.09
CA GLY A 89 -8.36 -14.98 11.54
C GLY A 89 -9.81 -14.84 12.00
N ILE A 90 -10.61 -13.93 11.41
CA ILE A 90 -11.99 -13.73 11.84
C ILE A 90 -12.87 -14.96 11.55
N VAL A 91 -12.66 -15.64 10.43
CA VAL A 91 -13.43 -16.84 10.06
C VAL A 91 -13.12 -17.98 11.04
N GLU A 92 -11.85 -18.21 11.38
CA GLU A 92 -11.45 -19.20 12.40
C GLU A 92 -12.02 -18.88 13.80
N ILE A 93 -12.04 -17.60 14.21
CA ILE A 93 -12.57 -17.17 15.52
C ILE A 93 -14.08 -17.45 15.65
N TYR A 94 -14.85 -17.37 14.56
CA TYR A 94 -16.30 -17.62 14.60
C TYR A 94 -16.70 -19.08 14.35
N LYS A 95 -15.80 -19.97 13.88
CA LYS A 95 -16.07 -21.42 13.72
C LYS A 95 -16.74 -22.08 14.94
N PRO A 96 -16.31 -21.84 16.21
CA PRO A 96 -16.98 -22.43 17.38
C PRO A 96 -18.45 -22.00 17.53
N ARG A 97 -18.80 -20.75 17.18
CA ARG A 97 -20.17 -20.24 17.25
C ARG A 97 -21.05 -20.80 16.13
N VAL A 98 -20.50 -20.90 14.92
CA VAL A 98 -21.17 -21.57 13.80
C VAL A 98 -21.46 -23.03 14.17
N ARG A 99 -20.48 -23.75 14.72
CA ARG A 99 -20.65 -25.13 15.23
C ARG A 99 -21.74 -25.23 16.30
N GLU A 100 -21.80 -24.27 17.25
CA GLU A 100 -22.83 -24.26 18.30
C GLU A 100 -24.24 -24.06 17.73
N VAL A 101 -24.43 -23.12 16.81
CA VAL A 101 -25.73 -22.84 16.18
C VAL A 101 -26.17 -24.01 15.29
N VAL A 102 -25.26 -24.58 14.49
CA VAL A 102 -25.52 -25.76 13.65
C VAL A 102 -25.91 -26.98 14.50
N SER A 103 -25.21 -27.20 15.62
CA SER A 103 -25.55 -28.27 16.58
C SER A 103 -26.96 -28.13 17.15
N LYS A 104 -27.41 -26.90 17.43
CA LYS A 104 -28.80 -26.64 17.88
C LYS A 104 -29.81 -26.90 16.75
N LEU A 105 -29.52 -26.46 15.52
CA LEU A 105 -30.41 -26.64 14.36
C LEU A 105 -30.54 -28.12 13.89
N ASP A 106 -29.54 -28.96 14.14
CA ASP A 106 -29.57 -30.39 13.81
C ASP A 106 -30.17 -31.27 14.93
N SER A 107 -30.05 -30.82 16.20
CA SER A 107 -30.61 -31.55 17.35
C SER A 107 -32.06 -31.20 17.68
N ASP A 108 -32.55 -30.03 17.26
CA ASP A 108 -33.96 -29.65 17.33
C ASP A 108 -34.83 -30.53 16.42
N ALA A 109 -35.87 -31.15 16.98
CA ALA A 109 -36.78 -32.05 16.28
C ALA A 109 -37.89 -31.32 15.50
N ASP A 110 -38.18 -30.05 15.83
CA ASP A 110 -39.18 -29.23 15.14
C ASP A 110 -38.57 -28.37 14.01
N SER A 111 -37.24 -28.24 13.99
CA SER A 111 -36.50 -27.58 12.91
C SER A 111 -36.52 -28.39 11.59
N PRO A 112 -36.58 -27.74 10.42
CA PRO A 112 -36.43 -28.42 9.13
C PRO A 112 -35.05 -29.08 9.01
N ARG A 113 -34.97 -30.25 8.37
CA ARG A 113 -33.69 -30.95 8.17
C ARG A 113 -32.70 -30.10 7.36
N ILE A 114 -31.47 -29.94 7.88
CA ILE A 114 -30.37 -29.29 7.16
C ILE A 114 -30.00 -30.15 5.93
N ALA A 115 -29.97 -29.53 4.75
CA ALA A 115 -29.60 -30.18 3.50
C ALA A 115 -28.18 -29.87 3.03
N GLY A 116 -27.60 -28.75 3.47
CA GLY A 116 -26.29 -28.28 3.04
C GLY A 116 -25.96 -26.87 3.52
N PHE A 117 -24.73 -26.46 3.23
CA PHE A 117 -24.19 -25.13 3.52
C PHE A 117 -23.96 -24.34 2.23
N ILE A 118 -24.09 -23.02 2.32
CA ILE A 118 -23.61 -22.07 1.31
C ILE A 118 -22.66 -21.10 2.03
N VAL A 119 -21.39 -21.10 1.67
CA VAL A 119 -20.38 -20.23 2.29
C VAL A 119 -19.91 -19.18 1.27
N ASP A 120 -19.72 -17.94 1.71
CA ASP A 120 -19.09 -16.90 0.88
C ASP A 120 -17.67 -17.31 0.46
N MET A 121 -17.19 -16.76 -0.66
CA MET A 121 -15.86 -17.00 -1.20
C MET A 121 -14.70 -16.80 -0.20
N PHE A 122 -14.79 -15.85 0.75
CA PHE A 122 -13.78 -15.70 1.81
C PHE A 122 -14.05 -16.55 3.06
N CYS A 123 -15.21 -17.20 3.16
CA CYS A 123 -15.60 -18.07 4.27
C CYS A 123 -15.44 -19.57 3.98
N THR A 124 -14.65 -19.96 2.96
CA THR A 124 -14.43 -21.36 2.58
C THR A 124 -13.88 -22.27 3.69
N ALA A 125 -13.23 -21.71 4.72
CA ALA A 125 -12.83 -22.48 5.90
C ALA A 125 -14.04 -23.04 6.70
N MET A 126 -15.24 -22.46 6.57
CA MET A 126 -16.47 -22.98 7.18
C MET A 126 -16.96 -24.29 6.56
N ILE A 127 -16.39 -24.73 5.42
CA ILE A 127 -16.62 -26.06 4.85
C ILE A 127 -16.22 -27.15 5.85
N ASP A 128 -15.20 -26.90 6.70
CA ASP A 128 -14.80 -27.80 7.79
C ASP A 128 -15.97 -28.13 8.72
N ILE A 129 -16.80 -27.13 9.06
CA ILE A 129 -17.94 -27.30 9.96
C ILE A 129 -19.08 -28.06 9.26
N ALA A 130 -19.26 -27.88 7.95
CA ALA A 130 -20.23 -28.70 7.20
C ALA A 130 -19.79 -30.17 7.15
N GLU A 131 -18.51 -30.43 6.88
CA GLU A 131 -17.92 -31.77 6.84
C GLU A 131 -17.97 -32.48 8.21
N GLU A 132 -17.78 -31.76 9.33
CA GLU A 132 -17.92 -32.30 10.70
C GLU A 132 -19.31 -32.91 10.99
N PHE A 133 -20.38 -32.35 10.41
CA PHE A 133 -21.75 -32.86 10.54
C PHE A 133 -22.19 -33.70 9.31
N GLY A 134 -21.32 -33.90 8.32
CA GLY A 134 -21.61 -34.66 7.11
C GLY A 134 -22.48 -33.94 6.05
N PHE A 135 -22.58 -32.61 6.11
CA PHE A 135 -23.34 -31.81 5.16
C PHE A 135 -22.49 -31.38 3.94
N PRO A 136 -23.06 -31.34 2.72
CA PRO A 136 -22.38 -30.79 1.55
C PRO A 136 -22.30 -29.25 1.63
N SER A 137 -21.20 -28.68 1.12
CA SER A 137 -21.03 -27.22 0.98
C SER A 137 -20.98 -26.78 -0.46
N LEU A 138 -21.69 -25.69 -0.77
CA LEU A 138 -21.51 -24.86 -1.96
C LEU A 138 -20.79 -23.56 -1.58
N VAL A 139 -20.06 -22.98 -2.53
CA VAL A 139 -19.51 -21.62 -2.39
C VAL A 139 -20.40 -20.64 -3.13
N PHE A 140 -20.68 -19.48 -2.53
CA PHE A 140 -21.26 -18.33 -3.21
C PHE A 140 -20.16 -17.33 -3.54
N LEU A 141 -19.92 -17.12 -4.83
CA LEU A 141 -19.03 -16.14 -5.40
C LEU A 141 -19.84 -14.88 -5.73
N THR A 142 -19.62 -13.81 -4.96
CA THR A 142 -20.21 -12.48 -5.20
C THR A 142 -19.59 -11.75 -6.40
N SER A 143 -18.48 -12.29 -6.92
CA SER A 143 -17.78 -11.88 -8.13
C SER A 143 -18.13 -12.82 -9.31
N ASN A 144 -17.31 -12.84 -10.37
CA ASN A 144 -17.66 -13.36 -11.69
C ASN A 144 -16.94 -14.66 -12.10
N ALA A 145 -17.40 -15.29 -13.19
CA ALA A 145 -16.88 -16.57 -13.67
C ALA A 145 -15.49 -16.43 -14.33
N ALA A 146 -15.19 -15.32 -14.99
CA ALA A 146 -13.90 -15.05 -15.61
C ALA A 146 -12.79 -14.96 -14.54
N PHE A 147 -13.05 -14.23 -13.45
CA PHE A 147 -12.25 -14.16 -12.23
C PHE A 147 -12.11 -15.54 -11.56
N LEU A 148 -13.19 -16.33 -11.45
CA LEU A 148 -13.12 -17.68 -10.90
C LEU A 148 -12.14 -18.56 -11.69
N GLY A 149 -12.23 -18.54 -13.03
CA GLY A 149 -11.29 -19.25 -13.90
C GLY A 149 -9.85 -18.76 -13.76
N ALA A 150 -9.63 -17.44 -13.68
CA ALA A 150 -8.32 -16.86 -13.44
C ALA A 150 -7.73 -17.28 -12.08
N ALA A 151 -8.53 -17.24 -11.01
CA ALA A 151 -8.12 -17.65 -9.68
C ALA A 151 -7.75 -19.14 -9.63
N LEU A 152 -8.59 -20.02 -10.19
CA LEU A 152 -8.32 -21.46 -10.25
C LEU A 152 -7.11 -21.79 -11.15
N HIS A 153 -6.90 -21.06 -12.25
CA HIS A 153 -5.74 -21.19 -13.11
C HIS A 153 -4.45 -20.76 -12.39
N LEU A 154 -4.38 -19.55 -11.85
CA LEU A 154 -3.22 -19.03 -11.11
C LEU A 154 -2.90 -19.87 -9.86
N HIS A 155 -3.92 -20.43 -9.20
CA HIS A 155 -3.74 -21.37 -8.11
C HIS A 155 -3.12 -22.70 -8.58
N THR A 156 -3.51 -23.19 -9.76
CA THR A 156 -2.94 -24.41 -10.37
C THR A 156 -1.50 -24.20 -10.84
N LEU A 157 -1.18 -23.03 -11.43
CA LEU A 157 0.20 -22.66 -11.77
C LEU A 157 1.13 -22.66 -10.54
N ARG A 158 0.62 -22.26 -9.37
CA ARG A 158 1.36 -22.31 -8.09
C ARG A 158 1.50 -23.73 -7.53
N GLU A 159 0.39 -24.46 -7.40
CA GLU A 159 0.39 -25.78 -6.74
C GLU A 159 1.03 -26.89 -7.59
N ARG A 160 0.72 -26.94 -8.89
CA ARG A 160 1.14 -28.02 -9.80
C ARG A 160 2.41 -27.66 -10.57
N ASP A 161 2.47 -26.45 -11.12
CA ASP A 161 3.54 -26.04 -12.06
C ASP A 161 4.66 -25.25 -11.36
N HIS A 162 4.54 -25.05 -10.04
CA HIS A 162 5.51 -24.39 -9.15
C HIS A 162 5.93 -22.97 -9.56
N ILE A 163 5.11 -22.28 -10.36
CA ILE A 163 5.37 -20.90 -10.80
C ILE A 163 5.11 -19.93 -9.63
N ASP A 164 6.16 -19.26 -9.14
CA ASP A 164 6.00 -18.23 -8.11
C ASP A 164 5.51 -16.91 -8.70
N THR A 165 4.19 -16.82 -8.90
CA THR A 165 3.51 -15.60 -9.37
C THR A 165 3.62 -14.40 -8.42
N THR A 166 4.32 -14.53 -7.28
CA THR A 166 4.72 -13.39 -6.43
C THR A 166 6.06 -12.75 -6.78
N ALA A 167 6.86 -13.38 -7.65
CA ALA A 167 8.16 -12.88 -8.07
C ALA A 167 8.06 -11.59 -8.91
N SER A 168 9.06 -10.71 -8.76
CA SER A 168 9.25 -9.53 -9.62
C SER A 168 9.32 -9.92 -11.10
N GLU A 169 10.10 -10.96 -11.41
CA GLU A 169 10.24 -11.53 -12.76
C GLU A 169 8.91 -11.99 -13.39
N PHE A 170 7.86 -12.26 -12.60
CA PHE A 170 6.54 -12.53 -13.14
C PHE A 170 5.82 -11.21 -13.48
N LYS A 171 5.77 -10.29 -12.51
CA LYS A 171 5.05 -8.99 -12.55
C LYS A 171 5.61 -8.01 -13.57
N GLU A 172 6.94 -7.91 -13.64
CA GLU A 172 7.68 -6.92 -14.42
C GLU A 172 7.98 -7.41 -15.85
N SER A 173 7.60 -8.65 -16.18
CA SER A 173 7.93 -9.29 -17.47
C SER A 173 7.23 -8.70 -18.70
N GLY A 174 6.22 -7.84 -18.51
CA GLY A 174 5.37 -7.35 -19.60
C GLY A 174 4.54 -8.43 -20.30
N LYS A 175 4.51 -9.66 -19.78
CA LYS A 175 3.83 -10.80 -20.41
C LYS A 175 2.31 -10.72 -20.25
N GLU A 176 1.64 -11.29 -21.23
CA GLU A 176 0.24 -11.70 -21.14
C GLU A 176 0.18 -13.21 -20.86
N LEU A 177 -0.88 -13.68 -20.22
CA LEU A 177 -1.11 -15.09 -19.91
C LEU A 177 -2.32 -15.62 -20.69
N ALA A 178 -2.19 -16.80 -21.28
CA ALA A 178 -3.32 -17.56 -21.81
C ALA A 178 -4.15 -18.16 -20.66
N VAL A 179 -5.01 -17.34 -20.04
CA VAL A 179 -5.91 -17.76 -18.96
C VAL A 179 -7.14 -18.44 -19.58
N PRO A 180 -7.45 -19.71 -19.29
CA PRO A 180 -8.48 -20.46 -20.02
C PRO A 180 -9.91 -19.87 -19.98
N SER A 181 -10.23 -18.97 -19.06
CA SER A 181 -11.54 -18.30 -18.95
C SER A 181 -11.65 -17.00 -19.76
N PHE A 182 -10.62 -16.65 -20.55
CA PHE A 182 -10.58 -15.46 -21.42
C PHE A 182 -10.20 -15.87 -22.85
N ALA A 183 -10.79 -15.22 -23.86
CA ALA A 183 -10.45 -15.47 -25.26
C ALA A 183 -9.22 -14.68 -25.71
N ASN A 184 -8.92 -13.55 -25.06
CA ASN A 184 -7.68 -12.79 -25.24
C ASN A 184 -6.69 -13.18 -24.12
N ASN A 185 -5.39 -13.07 -24.38
CA ASN A 185 -4.40 -13.21 -23.30
C ASN A 185 -4.58 -12.08 -22.28
N VAL A 186 -4.43 -12.39 -21.00
CA VAL A 186 -4.61 -11.44 -19.89
C VAL A 186 -3.26 -10.86 -19.46
N PRO A 187 -3.01 -9.54 -19.57
CA PRO A 187 -1.79 -8.91 -19.08
C PRO A 187 -1.55 -9.15 -17.59
N VAL A 188 -0.32 -9.44 -17.18
CA VAL A 188 -0.02 -9.69 -15.74
C VAL A 188 -0.38 -8.49 -14.85
N THR A 189 -0.37 -7.27 -15.38
CA THR A 189 -0.75 -6.03 -14.68
C THR A 189 -2.23 -5.93 -14.30
N VAL A 190 -3.12 -6.70 -14.94
CA VAL A 190 -4.57 -6.69 -14.64
C VAL A 190 -5.05 -7.91 -13.83
N LEU A 191 -4.14 -8.82 -13.47
CA LEU A 191 -4.50 -10.00 -12.68
C LEU A 191 -4.86 -9.61 -11.22
N PRO A 192 -5.76 -10.36 -10.55
CA PRO A 192 -6.16 -10.07 -9.18
C PRO A 192 -4.97 -10.01 -8.24
N GLY A 193 -4.73 -8.86 -7.59
CA GLY A 193 -3.48 -8.63 -6.87
C GLY A 193 -3.27 -9.57 -5.66
N ILE A 194 -4.34 -10.19 -5.13
CA ILE A 194 -4.27 -11.27 -4.14
C ILE A 194 -3.48 -12.50 -4.63
N ALA A 195 -3.44 -12.71 -5.95
CA ALA A 195 -2.66 -13.77 -6.61
C ALA A 195 -1.23 -13.31 -6.98
N LEU A 196 -0.83 -12.09 -6.61
CA LEU A 196 0.47 -11.48 -6.92
C LEU A 196 1.22 -11.00 -5.66
N GLY A 197 0.53 -10.59 -4.59
CA GLY A 197 1.15 -10.22 -3.31
C GLY A 197 1.87 -11.41 -2.64
N LYS A 198 2.97 -11.13 -1.92
CA LYS A 198 3.72 -12.14 -1.13
C LYS A 198 3.01 -12.43 0.19
N GLU A 199 2.55 -11.37 0.81
CA GLU A 199 1.70 -11.29 2.00
C GLU A 199 0.32 -11.96 1.82
N TRP A 200 -0.17 -12.12 0.58
CA TRP A 200 -1.39 -12.87 0.26
C TRP A 200 -1.13 -14.35 -0.08
N LYS A 201 0.11 -14.84 -0.02
CA LYS A 201 0.47 -16.20 -0.51
C LYS A 201 -0.16 -17.35 0.28
N SER A 202 -0.36 -17.22 1.59
CA SER A 202 -1.13 -18.19 2.39
C SER A 202 -2.60 -18.17 2.00
N PHE A 203 -3.22 -16.99 2.13
CA PHE A 203 -4.62 -16.74 1.86
C PHE A 203 -5.07 -17.23 0.48
N PHE A 204 -4.35 -16.87 -0.58
CA PHE A 204 -4.70 -17.27 -1.95
C PHE A 204 -4.66 -18.78 -2.17
N LEU A 205 -3.74 -19.50 -1.50
CA LEU A 205 -3.66 -20.96 -1.54
C LEU A 205 -4.76 -21.63 -0.69
N ASN A 206 -5.14 -21.04 0.44
CA ASN A 206 -6.26 -21.52 1.26
C ASN A 206 -7.60 -21.32 0.54
N TYR A 207 -7.80 -20.13 -0.03
CA TYR A 207 -8.94 -19.71 -0.85
C TYR A 207 -9.18 -20.66 -2.05
N GLY A 208 -8.15 -20.90 -2.87
CA GLY A 208 -8.25 -21.79 -4.02
C GLY A 208 -8.45 -23.28 -3.67
N ARG A 209 -7.90 -23.75 -2.53
CA ARG A 209 -8.24 -25.08 -1.99
C ARG A 209 -9.69 -25.16 -1.51
N GLY A 210 -10.23 -24.09 -0.93
CA GLY A 210 -11.64 -23.97 -0.56
C GLY A 210 -12.57 -24.20 -1.74
N PHE A 211 -12.30 -23.54 -2.87
CA PHE A 211 -13.04 -23.75 -4.12
C PHE A 211 -12.96 -25.20 -4.63
N LYS A 212 -11.78 -25.83 -4.57
CA LYS A 212 -11.59 -27.24 -4.96
C LYS A 212 -12.27 -28.26 -4.03
N ARG A 213 -12.61 -27.90 -2.78
CA ARG A 213 -13.37 -28.75 -1.83
C ARG A 213 -14.88 -28.62 -2.00
N ALA A 214 -15.36 -27.46 -2.43
CA ALA A 214 -16.77 -27.18 -2.60
C ALA A 214 -17.42 -28.17 -3.58
N LYS A 215 -18.68 -28.53 -3.32
CA LYS A 215 -19.46 -29.42 -4.19
C LYS A 215 -19.98 -28.74 -5.47
N GLY A 216 -19.73 -27.44 -5.58
CA GLY A 216 -20.08 -26.56 -6.68
C GLY A 216 -19.94 -25.10 -6.23
N ILE A 217 -19.86 -24.22 -7.22
CA ILE A 217 -19.66 -22.78 -7.02
C ILE A 217 -20.82 -22.04 -7.69
N ILE A 218 -21.62 -21.38 -6.87
CA ILE A 218 -22.70 -20.49 -7.26
C ILE A 218 -22.06 -19.14 -7.58
N VAL A 219 -22.33 -18.57 -8.76
CA VAL A 219 -21.70 -17.34 -9.24
C VAL A 219 -22.78 -16.30 -9.51
N ASN A 220 -22.59 -15.07 -9.02
CA ASN A 220 -23.50 -13.95 -9.29
C ASN A 220 -23.34 -13.44 -10.73
N THR A 221 -23.76 -14.22 -11.73
CA THR A 221 -23.63 -13.86 -13.15
C THR A 221 -24.69 -14.55 -14.02
N VAL A 222 -24.79 -14.13 -15.28
CA VAL A 222 -25.71 -14.66 -16.29
C VAL A 222 -24.93 -15.55 -17.26
N GLU A 223 -25.50 -16.69 -17.67
CA GLU A 223 -24.81 -17.64 -18.56
C GLU A 223 -24.43 -17.02 -19.91
N GLU A 224 -25.33 -16.21 -20.46
CA GLU A 224 -25.17 -15.48 -21.71
C GLU A 224 -24.14 -14.33 -21.61
N LEU A 225 -23.92 -13.78 -20.41
CA LEU A 225 -22.96 -12.70 -20.16
C LEU A 225 -21.51 -13.22 -20.17
N GLU A 226 -21.24 -14.29 -19.43
CA GLU A 226 -19.89 -14.88 -19.27
C GLU A 226 -19.73 -16.24 -19.97
N SER A 227 -20.47 -16.45 -21.07
CA SER A 227 -20.59 -17.75 -21.76
C SER A 227 -19.25 -18.43 -22.07
N HIS A 228 -18.21 -17.67 -22.44
CA HIS A 228 -16.86 -18.22 -22.66
C HIS A 228 -16.23 -18.76 -21.36
N ALA A 229 -16.23 -17.96 -20.28
CA ALA A 229 -15.66 -18.37 -19.00
C ALA A 229 -16.41 -19.55 -18.38
N ILE A 230 -17.75 -19.54 -18.45
CA ILE A 230 -18.61 -20.60 -17.94
C ILE A 230 -18.42 -21.89 -18.75
N HIS A 231 -18.37 -21.81 -20.09
CA HIS A 231 -18.07 -22.97 -20.93
C HIS A 231 -16.66 -23.53 -20.65
N SER A 232 -15.66 -22.67 -20.42
CA SER A 232 -14.31 -23.10 -20.05
C SER A 232 -14.28 -23.83 -18.70
N LEU A 233 -14.91 -23.26 -17.67
CA LEU A 233 -15.04 -23.88 -16.35
C LEU A 233 -15.79 -25.22 -16.41
N SER A 234 -16.82 -25.33 -17.27
CA SER A 234 -17.61 -26.57 -17.42
C SER A 234 -16.82 -27.77 -17.94
N LYS A 235 -15.62 -27.56 -18.50
CA LYS A 235 -14.68 -28.63 -18.94
C LYS A 235 -13.81 -29.17 -17.81
N SER A 236 -13.94 -28.66 -16.59
CA SER A 236 -13.23 -29.18 -15.42
C SER A 236 -14.11 -30.19 -14.68
N ASP A 237 -13.77 -31.48 -14.79
CA ASP A 237 -14.53 -32.60 -14.17
C ASP A 237 -14.83 -32.43 -12.67
N ASN A 238 -14.03 -31.62 -11.98
CA ASN A 238 -14.09 -31.42 -10.53
C ASN A 238 -14.91 -30.19 -10.07
N THR A 239 -15.28 -29.25 -10.96
CA THR A 239 -15.88 -27.96 -10.54
C THR A 239 -17.21 -27.67 -11.23
N LYS A 240 -18.33 -27.94 -10.55
CA LYS A 240 -19.67 -27.54 -11.01
C LYS A 240 -19.88 -26.03 -10.78
N VAL A 241 -20.36 -25.31 -11.79
CA VAL A 241 -20.61 -23.85 -11.72
C VAL A 241 -22.08 -23.56 -11.99
N TYR A 242 -22.67 -22.63 -11.23
CA TYR A 242 -24.08 -22.25 -11.31
C TYR A 242 -24.20 -20.72 -11.45
N PRO A 243 -24.33 -20.16 -12.67
CA PRO A 243 -24.61 -18.74 -12.88
C PRO A 243 -26.07 -18.45 -12.50
N VAL A 244 -26.29 -17.62 -11.48
CA VAL A 244 -27.63 -17.36 -10.88
C VAL A 244 -27.98 -15.86 -10.82
N GLY A 245 -27.22 -15.02 -11.51
CA GLY A 245 -27.36 -13.56 -11.50
C GLY A 245 -28.33 -12.99 -12.54
N PRO A 246 -28.44 -11.65 -12.65
CA PRO A 246 -27.78 -10.67 -11.79
C PRO A 246 -28.54 -10.49 -10.47
N ILE A 247 -27.91 -10.88 -9.36
CA ILE A 247 -28.41 -10.59 -8.01
C ILE A 247 -27.89 -9.20 -7.65
N LEU A 248 -28.78 -8.22 -7.78
CA LEU A 248 -28.49 -6.82 -7.48
C LEU A 248 -28.56 -6.54 -5.97
N GLY A 249 -28.00 -5.42 -5.53
CA GLY A 249 -28.22 -4.90 -4.18
C GLY A 249 -29.69 -4.52 -3.96
N HIS A 250 -30.11 -4.48 -2.69
CA HIS A 250 -31.48 -4.15 -2.33
C HIS A 250 -31.86 -2.76 -2.86
N VAL A 251 -32.78 -2.69 -3.82
CA VAL A 251 -33.43 -1.43 -4.19
C VAL A 251 -34.19 -0.96 -2.96
N VAL A 252 -33.71 0.11 -2.33
CA VAL A 252 -34.45 0.77 -1.25
C VAL A 252 -35.58 1.52 -1.93
N ASP A 253 -36.81 1.04 -1.76
CA ASP A 253 -38.04 1.76 -2.11
C ASP A 253 -38.25 2.93 -1.12
N SER A 254 -37.34 3.90 -1.16
CA SER A 254 -37.54 5.20 -0.55
C SER A 254 -38.68 5.89 -1.31
N ARG A 255 -39.89 5.83 -0.73
CA ARG A 255 -41.06 6.54 -1.28
C ARG A 255 -40.87 8.06 -1.29
N GLU A 256 -39.92 8.54 -0.51
CA GLU A 256 -39.32 9.87 -0.65
C GLU A 256 -38.35 9.85 -1.85
N LYS A 257 -38.63 10.65 -2.88
CA LYS A 257 -37.61 11.00 -3.87
C LYS A 257 -36.48 11.74 -3.15
N SER A 258 -35.23 11.33 -3.40
CA SER A 258 -34.10 12.17 -3.02
C SER A 258 -33.94 13.32 -4.02
N GLU A 259 -33.42 14.46 -3.55
CA GLU A 259 -33.10 15.65 -4.37
C GLU A 259 -32.23 15.31 -5.60
N ILE A 260 -31.43 14.25 -5.51
CA ILE A 260 -30.61 13.71 -6.59
C ILE A 260 -31.48 13.19 -7.74
N ILE A 261 -32.56 12.46 -7.44
CA ILE A 261 -33.51 11.96 -8.45
C ILE A 261 -34.30 13.12 -9.07
N GLU A 262 -34.69 14.11 -8.27
CA GLU A 262 -35.38 15.30 -8.79
C GLU A 262 -34.46 16.17 -9.67
N TRP A 263 -33.17 16.26 -9.36
CA TRP A 263 -32.20 16.88 -10.26
C TRP A 263 -32.03 16.10 -11.56
N LEU A 264 -32.01 14.75 -11.50
CA LEU A 264 -31.94 13.87 -12.67
C LEU A 264 -33.20 13.91 -13.55
N ASP A 265 -34.40 14.00 -12.96
CA ASP A 265 -35.67 14.17 -13.67
C ASP A 265 -35.68 15.40 -14.60
N ASN A 266 -34.89 16.43 -14.26
CA ASN A 266 -34.74 17.66 -15.02
C ASN A 266 -33.61 17.61 -16.08
N GLN A 267 -32.92 16.48 -16.27
CA GLN A 267 -31.86 16.33 -17.29
C GLN A 267 -32.35 15.55 -18.52
N PRO A 268 -31.85 15.87 -19.74
CA PRO A 268 -32.19 15.12 -20.95
C PRO A 268 -31.80 13.63 -20.85
N PRO A 269 -32.56 12.71 -21.48
CA PRO A 269 -32.23 11.28 -21.50
C PRO A 269 -30.80 11.00 -22.00
N SER A 270 -30.11 10.07 -21.35
CA SER A 270 -28.73 9.66 -21.66
C SER A 270 -27.68 10.78 -21.72
N SER A 271 -27.92 11.95 -21.09
CA SER A 271 -27.02 13.10 -21.15
C SER A 271 -26.06 13.27 -19.95
N VAL A 272 -26.25 12.48 -18.88
CA VAL A 272 -25.49 12.58 -17.63
C VAL A 272 -24.47 11.45 -17.50
N ILE A 273 -23.21 11.77 -17.20
CA ILE A 273 -22.21 10.79 -16.75
C ILE A 273 -22.31 10.62 -15.22
N PHE A 274 -22.48 9.38 -14.75
CA PHE A 274 -22.39 9.06 -13.33
C PHE A 274 -20.96 8.63 -12.98
N LEU A 275 -20.42 9.05 -11.83
CA LEU A 275 -19.10 8.66 -11.33
C LEU A 275 -19.24 8.11 -9.91
N CYS A 276 -18.93 6.83 -9.70
CA CYS A 276 -18.92 6.20 -8.38
C CYS A 276 -17.95 5.04 -8.31
N PHE A 277 -17.23 4.95 -7.19
CA PHE A 277 -16.06 4.09 -7.04
C PHE A 277 -16.23 3.01 -5.95
N GLY A 278 -17.48 2.70 -5.60
CA GLY A 278 -17.85 1.68 -4.62
C GLY A 278 -17.66 2.13 -3.17
N SER A 279 -18.05 1.27 -2.21
CA SER A 279 -18.15 1.63 -0.79
C SER A 279 -16.82 2.02 -0.12
N LYS A 280 -15.67 1.64 -0.70
CA LYS A 280 -14.33 2.00 -0.21
C LYS A 280 -13.48 2.78 -1.23
N GLY A 281 -14.05 3.19 -2.36
CA GLY A 281 -13.35 4.00 -3.35
C GLY A 281 -13.22 5.45 -2.89
N SER A 282 -11.98 5.93 -2.79
CA SER A 282 -11.67 7.33 -2.51
C SER A 282 -10.31 7.68 -3.11
N PHE A 283 -10.20 8.86 -3.70
CA PHE A 283 -8.96 9.37 -4.27
C PHE A 283 -8.30 10.40 -3.34
N ASP A 284 -7.01 10.68 -3.54
CA ASP A 284 -6.37 11.84 -2.93
C ASP A 284 -6.78 13.14 -3.62
N ALA A 285 -6.34 14.26 -3.05
CA ALA A 285 -6.72 15.59 -3.51
C ALA A 285 -6.14 15.96 -4.88
N ASP A 286 -5.06 15.33 -5.30
CA ASP A 286 -4.42 15.64 -6.57
C ASP A 286 -5.14 14.90 -7.71
N GLN A 287 -5.44 13.61 -7.51
CA GLN A 287 -6.27 12.84 -8.43
C GLN A 287 -7.72 13.36 -8.50
N ALA A 288 -8.29 13.86 -7.40
CA ALA A 288 -9.62 14.48 -7.39
C ALA A 288 -9.66 15.79 -8.21
N ARG A 289 -8.59 16.59 -8.20
CA ARG A 289 -8.50 17.79 -9.05
C ARG A 289 -8.40 17.46 -10.54
N GLU A 290 -7.77 16.35 -10.92
CA GLU A 290 -7.79 15.87 -12.30
C GLU A 290 -9.18 15.39 -12.75
N ILE A 291 -9.95 14.73 -11.87
CA ILE A 291 -11.35 14.37 -12.16
C ILE A 291 -12.19 15.64 -12.37
N ALA A 292 -12.05 16.64 -11.50
CA ALA A 292 -12.72 17.93 -11.63
C ALA A 292 -12.36 18.65 -12.95
N SER A 293 -11.06 18.72 -13.27
CA SER A 293 -10.51 19.26 -14.52
C SER A 293 -11.09 18.55 -15.76
N ALA A 294 -11.16 17.22 -15.73
CA ALA A 294 -11.75 16.42 -16.80
C ALA A 294 -13.25 16.66 -16.97
N LEU A 295 -14.00 16.79 -15.86
CA LEU A 295 -15.43 17.07 -15.89
C LEU A 295 -15.72 18.44 -16.51
N GLU A 296 -15.03 19.50 -16.07
CA GLU A 296 -15.15 20.84 -16.67
C GLU A 296 -14.79 20.82 -18.16
N LYS A 297 -13.62 20.26 -18.54
CA LYS A 297 -13.19 20.16 -19.95
C LYS A 297 -14.21 19.39 -20.80
N SER A 298 -14.80 18.31 -20.26
CA SER A 298 -15.74 17.46 -21.01
C SER A 298 -17.00 18.22 -21.45
N GLY A 299 -17.49 19.17 -20.65
CA GLY A 299 -18.78 19.82 -20.84
C GLY A 299 -20.01 18.89 -20.70
N VAL A 300 -19.80 17.65 -20.28
CA VAL A 300 -20.87 16.65 -20.06
C VAL A 300 -21.54 16.91 -18.71
N ARG A 301 -22.87 16.75 -18.61
CA ARG A 301 -23.57 16.80 -17.32
C ARG A 301 -23.10 15.68 -16.42
N PHE A 302 -22.92 15.90 -15.12
CA PHE A 302 -22.35 14.86 -14.25
C PHE A 302 -23.00 14.73 -12.88
N LEU A 303 -23.01 13.51 -12.36
CA LEU A 303 -23.29 13.22 -10.96
C LEU A 303 -22.11 12.43 -10.38
N TRP A 304 -21.39 13.03 -9.42
CA TRP A 304 -20.16 12.46 -8.87
C TRP A 304 -20.31 12.15 -7.39
N SER A 305 -20.21 10.86 -7.04
CA SER A 305 -20.01 10.39 -5.66
C SER A 305 -18.53 10.53 -5.29
N LEU A 306 -18.23 11.47 -4.38
CA LEU A 306 -16.88 11.81 -3.93
C LEU A 306 -16.75 11.57 -2.42
N ARG A 307 -15.99 10.53 -2.07
CA ARG A 307 -15.73 10.13 -0.68
C ARG A 307 -14.35 10.60 -0.22
N LYS A 308 -14.27 11.07 1.02
CA LYS A 308 -13.04 11.56 1.68
C LYS A 308 -12.19 10.36 2.13
N PRO A 309 -10.92 10.25 1.68
CA PRO A 309 -10.08 9.12 2.04
C PRO A 309 -9.79 9.08 3.54
N GLY A 310 -9.69 7.87 4.09
CA GLY A 310 -9.33 7.65 5.49
C GLY A 310 -7.93 8.21 5.84
N PRO A 311 -7.68 8.60 7.09
CA PRO A 311 -6.38 9.14 7.51
C PRO A 311 -5.28 8.10 7.33
N LYS A 312 -4.14 8.51 6.76
CA LYS A 312 -2.99 7.61 6.50
C LYS A 312 -2.51 6.97 7.82
N GLY A 313 -2.63 5.65 7.93
CA GLY A 313 -2.31 4.87 9.14
C GLY A 313 -3.46 4.71 10.15
N GLY A 314 -4.68 5.15 9.81
CA GLY A 314 -5.90 4.92 10.59
C GLY A 314 -6.91 4.00 9.89
N SER A 315 -8.20 4.22 10.15
CA SER A 315 -9.28 3.45 9.50
C SER A 315 -9.27 3.62 7.97
N LEU A 316 -9.35 2.50 7.26
CA LEU A 316 -9.42 2.43 5.79
C LEU A 316 -10.82 2.75 5.21
N GLN A 317 -11.79 3.12 6.05
CA GLN A 317 -13.15 3.43 5.61
C GLN A 317 -13.27 4.91 5.19
N PRO A 318 -13.66 5.24 3.94
CA PRO A 318 -13.85 6.61 3.51
C PRO A 318 -15.09 7.26 4.17
N SER A 319 -14.97 8.51 4.60
CA SER A 319 -16.12 9.31 5.05
C SER A 319 -16.71 10.12 3.90
N ASP A 320 -17.77 10.87 4.17
CA ASP A 320 -18.18 11.99 3.32
C ASP A 320 -17.32 13.23 3.61
N TYR A 321 -17.33 14.21 2.71
CA TYR A 321 -16.79 15.54 2.96
C TYR A 321 -17.85 16.41 3.66
N SER A 322 -17.42 17.19 4.66
CA SER A 322 -18.20 18.29 5.24
C SER A 322 -18.25 19.50 4.31
N ASP A 323 -17.20 19.69 3.51
CA ASP A 323 -17.05 20.73 2.50
C ASP A 323 -16.15 20.19 1.38
N TYR A 324 -16.60 20.28 0.12
CA TYR A 324 -15.84 19.80 -1.03
C TYR A 324 -14.80 20.83 -1.53
N THR A 325 -14.86 22.09 -1.08
CA THR A 325 -13.83 23.10 -1.38
C THR A 325 -12.49 22.79 -0.70
N GLU A 326 -12.46 21.87 0.28
CA GLU A 326 -11.23 21.28 0.82
C GLU A 326 -10.38 20.56 -0.24
N VAL A 327 -11.00 20.07 -1.32
CA VAL A 327 -10.38 19.14 -2.26
C VAL A 327 -10.50 19.56 -3.73
N LEU A 328 -11.63 20.17 -4.13
CA LEU A 328 -11.92 20.55 -5.51
C LEU A 328 -11.21 21.87 -5.91
N PRO A 329 -11.03 22.14 -7.22
CA PRO A 329 -10.53 23.43 -7.70
C PRO A 329 -11.41 24.60 -7.23
N LYS A 330 -10.81 25.77 -6.98
CA LYS A 330 -11.54 26.99 -6.60
C LYS A 330 -12.64 27.30 -7.64
N GLU A 331 -13.82 27.65 -7.15
CA GLU A 331 -15.02 27.97 -7.94
C GLU A 331 -15.54 26.81 -8.84
N PHE A 332 -15.08 25.56 -8.67
CA PHE A 332 -15.54 24.42 -9.47
C PHE A 332 -17.05 24.17 -9.31
N LEU A 333 -17.57 24.21 -8.07
CA LEU A 333 -18.97 23.91 -7.79
C LEU A 333 -19.88 24.98 -8.40
N GLU A 334 -19.44 26.23 -8.34
CA GLU A 334 -20.11 27.42 -8.86
C GLU A 334 -20.11 27.42 -10.40
N ARG A 335 -18.97 27.12 -11.05
CA ARG A 335 -18.89 26.96 -12.51
C ARG A 335 -19.72 25.80 -13.03
N THR A 336 -19.83 24.71 -12.26
CA THR A 336 -20.55 23.49 -12.68
C THR A 336 -21.99 23.39 -12.18
N ALA A 337 -22.48 24.33 -11.38
CA ALA A 337 -23.81 24.27 -10.73
C ALA A 337 -25.00 24.06 -11.69
N GLY A 338 -24.88 24.54 -12.94
CA GLY A 338 -25.89 24.36 -13.98
C GLY A 338 -25.84 23.03 -14.74
N ILE A 339 -24.74 22.27 -14.63
CA ILE A 339 -24.52 21.02 -15.39
C ILE A 339 -24.23 19.79 -14.52
N GLY A 340 -23.84 19.94 -13.25
CA GLY A 340 -23.45 18.80 -12.43
C GLY A 340 -23.74 18.92 -10.94
N ARG A 341 -23.52 17.80 -10.24
CA ARG A 341 -23.66 17.65 -8.78
C ARG A 341 -22.52 16.80 -8.24
N VAL A 342 -21.96 17.22 -7.11
CA VAL A 342 -21.04 16.42 -6.29
C VAL A 342 -21.79 16.04 -5.01
N ILE A 343 -21.77 14.75 -4.67
CA ILE A 343 -22.47 14.16 -3.54
C ILE A 343 -21.55 13.19 -2.80
N GLY A 344 -21.93 12.84 -1.57
CA GLY A 344 -21.19 11.90 -0.74
C GLY A 344 -21.50 10.46 -1.13
N TRP A 345 -22.39 9.82 -0.37
CA TRP A 345 -23.03 8.56 -0.77
C TRP A 345 -24.06 8.77 -1.88
N ALA A 346 -24.18 7.81 -2.80
CA ALA A 346 -25.16 7.83 -3.89
C ALA A 346 -26.14 6.65 -3.79
N PRO A 347 -27.44 6.84 -4.07
CA PRO A 347 -28.40 5.74 -4.24
C PRO A 347 -28.18 5.05 -5.59
N GLN A 348 -27.02 4.43 -5.77
CA GLN A 348 -26.47 4.00 -7.07
C GLN A 348 -27.45 3.19 -7.94
N THR A 349 -28.18 2.25 -7.35
CA THR A 349 -29.15 1.41 -8.08
C THR A 349 -30.32 2.23 -8.64
N GLN A 350 -30.78 3.27 -7.91
CA GLN A 350 -31.81 4.21 -8.40
C GLN A 350 -31.23 5.15 -9.47
N VAL A 351 -29.99 5.61 -9.29
CA VAL A 351 -29.29 6.48 -10.26
C VAL A 351 -29.09 5.76 -11.59
N LEU A 352 -28.53 4.55 -11.59
CA LEU A 352 -28.29 3.77 -12.82
C LEU A 352 -29.59 3.36 -13.52
N ALA A 353 -30.71 3.26 -12.80
CA ALA A 353 -32.04 3.04 -13.37
C ALA A 353 -32.64 4.29 -14.05
N HIS A 354 -32.09 5.49 -13.81
CA HIS A 354 -32.69 6.74 -14.29
C HIS A 354 -32.34 7.04 -15.75
N GLN A 355 -33.35 7.38 -16.54
CA GLN A 355 -33.25 7.63 -17.99
C GLN A 355 -32.21 8.68 -18.40
N ALA A 356 -31.86 9.63 -17.52
CA ALA A 356 -30.87 10.67 -17.78
C ALA A 356 -29.42 10.15 -17.82
N ILE A 357 -29.11 9.00 -17.21
CA ILE A 357 -27.74 8.47 -17.17
C ILE A 357 -27.36 7.90 -18.55
N GLY A 358 -26.33 8.49 -19.17
CA GLY A 358 -25.78 8.08 -20.46
C GLY A 358 -24.57 7.16 -20.36
N GLY A 359 -23.91 7.10 -19.20
CA GLY A 359 -22.73 6.28 -18.95
C GLY A 359 -22.27 6.34 -17.50
N PHE A 360 -21.37 5.43 -17.12
CA PHE A 360 -20.91 5.25 -15.75
C PHE A 360 -19.38 5.12 -15.68
N VAL A 361 -18.68 6.10 -15.11
CA VAL A 361 -17.27 5.94 -14.69
C VAL A 361 -17.27 5.10 -13.42
N SER A 362 -16.68 3.91 -13.50
CA SER A 362 -16.80 2.90 -12.44
C SER A 362 -15.48 2.23 -12.07
N HIS A 363 -15.35 1.99 -10.77
CA HIS A 363 -14.34 1.09 -10.20
C HIS A 363 -14.44 -0.38 -10.62
N CYS A 364 -15.43 -0.77 -11.43
CA CYS A 364 -15.58 -2.14 -11.96
C CYS A 364 -15.75 -3.25 -10.89
N GLY A 365 -16.12 -2.90 -9.66
CA GLY A 365 -16.57 -3.88 -8.66
C GLY A 365 -17.85 -4.58 -9.13
N TRP A 366 -17.89 -5.91 -9.04
CA TRP A 366 -18.80 -6.72 -9.87
C TRP A 366 -20.30 -6.40 -9.68
N ASN A 367 -20.76 -6.19 -8.44
CA ASN A 367 -22.14 -5.76 -8.18
C ASN A 367 -22.52 -4.51 -8.99
N SER A 368 -21.63 -3.52 -9.10
CA SER A 368 -21.86 -2.29 -9.86
C SER A 368 -21.78 -2.47 -11.37
N VAL A 369 -21.04 -3.48 -11.84
CA VAL A 369 -21.06 -3.92 -13.25
C VAL A 369 -22.42 -4.53 -13.58
N LEU A 370 -22.92 -5.44 -12.72
CA LEU A 370 -24.24 -6.06 -12.89
C LEU A 370 -25.36 -5.03 -12.89
N GLU A 371 -25.35 -4.05 -11.97
CA GLU A 371 -26.32 -2.94 -11.96
C GLU A 371 -26.29 -2.16 -13.28
N SER A 372 -25.11 -1.72 -13.73
CA SER A 372 -24.96 -0.94 -14.95
C SER A 372 -25.43 -1.71 -16.20
N VAL A 373 -25.04 -2.98 -16.32
CA VAL A 373 -25.46 -3.85 -17.42
C VAL A 373 -26.96 -4.15 -17.35
N TYR A 374 -27.52 -4.42 -16.17
CA TYR A 374 -28.95 -4.65 -15.98
C TYR A 374 -29.79 -3.44 -16.40
N PHE A 375 -29.37 -2.21 -16.10
CA PHE A 375 -30.09 -0.99 -16.52
C PHE A 375 -29.74 -0.51 -17.94
N GLY A 376 -28.71 -1.07 -18.59
CA GLY A 376 -28.35 -0.74 -19.97
C GLY A 376 -27.39 0.45 -20.11
N VAL A 377 -26.67 0.80 -19.03
CA VAL A 377 -25.73 1.92 -18.95
C VAL A 377 -24.31 1.44 -19.30
N PRO A 378 -23.63 2.02 -20.30
CA PRO A 378 -22.26 1.66 -20.67
C PRO A 378 -21.22 2.20 -19.69
N ILE A 379 -20.13 1.45 -19.49
CA ILE A 379 -19.12 1.73 -18.45
C ILE A 379 -17.86 2.37 -19.05
N ALA A 380 -17.30 3.39 -18.38
CA ALA A 380 -15.92 3.81 -18.53
C ALA A 380 -15.10 3.23 -17.37
N THR A 381 -14.15 2.32 -17.67
CA THR A 381 -13.49 1.51 -16.66
C THR A 381 -12.35 2.27 -15.98
N TRP A 382 -12.36 2.28 -14.65
CA TRP A 382 -11.27 2.81 -13.83
C TRP A 382 -11.15 2.00 -12.52
N PRO A 383 -10.57 0.79 -12.58
CA PRO A 383 -10.45 -0.10 -11.43
C PRO A 383 -9.54 0.45 -10.32
N ILE A 384 -9.67 -0.06 -9.10
CA ILE A 384 -8.93 0.45 -7.92
C ILE A 384 -8.29 -0.65 -7.06
N TYR A 385 -8.98 -1.76 -6.76
CA TYR A 385 -8.49 -2.82 -5.86
C TYR A 385 -9.15 -4.20 -6.11
N ALA A 386 -8.74 -5.22 -5.32
CA ALA A 386 -9.22 -6.61 -5.41
C ALA A 386 -9.07 -7.25 -6.80
N GLU A 387 -10.18 -7.60 -7.46
CA GLU A 387 -10.25 -8.18 -8.80
C GLU A 387 -10.65 -7.16 -9.90
N GLN A 388 -10.91 -5.91 -9.53
CA GLN A 388 -11.51 -4.90 -10.41
C GLN A 388 -10.75 -4.71 -11.74
N GLN A 389 -9.44 -4.88 -11.74
CA GLN A 389 -8.59 -4.79 -12.92
C GLN A 389 -8.92 -5.87 -13.97
N ILE A 390 -9.19 -7.12 -13.54
CA ILE A 390 -9.55 -8.19 -14.47
C ILE A 390 -10.98 -8.00 -14.99
N ASN A 391 -11.90 -7.49 -14.15
CA ASN A 391 -13.25 -7.11 -14.57
C ASN A 391 -13.23 -5.96 -15.60
N ALA A 392 -12.35 -4.97 -15.40
CA ALA A 392 -12.15 -3.87 -16.35
C ALA A 392 -11.59 -4.37 -17.69
N PHE A 393 -10.58 -5.25 -17.64
CA PHE A 393 -10.04 -5.92 -18.83
C PHE A 393 -11.14 -6.70 -19.57
N GLU A 394 -11.94 -7.49 -18.85
CA GLU A 394 -13.04 -8.27 -19.43
C GLU A 394 -14.07 -7.37 -20.13
N LEU A 395 -14.55 -6.32 -19.46
CA LEU A 395 -15.53 -5.37 -20.00
C LEU A 395 -15.07 -4.71 -21.31
N VAL A 396 -13.78 -4.37 -21.42
CA VAL A 396 -13.23 -3.64 -22.57
C VAL A 396 -12.68 -4.58 -23.66
N ARG A 397 -12.07 -5.71 -23.30
CA ARG A 397 -11.35 -6.59 -24.21
C ARG A 397 -12.12 -7.87 -24.58
N GLU A 398 -12.85 -8.50 -23.65
CA GLU A 398 -13.73 -9.64 -23.96
C GLU A 398 -15.11 -9.14 -24.42
N LEU A 399 -15.85 -8.52 -23.49
CA LEU A 399 -17.28 -8.23 -23.63
C LEU A 399 -17.56 -7.04 -24.55
N LYS A 400 -16.60 -6.14 -24.76
CA LYS A 400 -16.78 -4.89 -25.54
C LYS A 400 -17.99 -4.06 -25.06
N MET A 401 -18.19 -4.01 -23.74
CA MET A 401 -19.30 -3.32 -23.06
C MET A 401 -18.86 -2.09 -22.26
N GLY A 402 -17.57 -1.73 -22.32
CA GLY A 402 -17.05 -0.48 -21.78
C GLY A 402 -15.89 0.10 -22.57
N VAL A 403 -15.51 1.33 -22.21
CA VAL A 403 -14.33 2.04 -22.72
C VAL A 403 -13.28 2.18 -21.63
N GLU A 404 -12.01 2.33 -22.01
CA GLU A 404 -10.90 2.42 -21.05
C GLU A 404 -10.64 3.87 -20.60
N ILE A 405 -10.72 4.13 -19.29
CA ILE A 405 -9.92 5.17 -18.62
C ILE A 405 -8.64 4.54 -18.05
N SER A 406 -8.75 3.37 -17.42
CA SER A 406 -7.64 2.46 -17.13
C SER A 406 -8.13 1.02 -17.01
N LEU A 407 -7.22 0.05 -17.19
CA LEU A 407 -7.43 -1.37 -16.86
C LEU A 407 -6.57 -1.81 -15.65
N ASP A 408 -5.53 -1.05 -15.33
CA ASP A 408 -4.41 -1.44 -14.47
C ASP A 408 -4.22 -0.56 -13.23
N TYR A 409 -5.01 0.53 -13.09
CA TYR A 409 -4.94 1.41 -11.94
C TYR A 409 -5.17 0.61 -10.66
N ASN A 410 -4.30 0.79 -9.66
CA ASN A 410 -4.35 0.03 -8.42
C ASN A 410 -3.87 0.85 -7.22
N MET A 411 -4.69 0.97 -6.18
CA MET A 411 -4.32 1.72 -4.95
C MET A 411 -3.65 0.86 -3.87
N MET A 412 -3.73 -0.48 -3.96
CA MET A 412 -3.44 -1.39 -2.84
C MET A 412 -2.08 -2.09 -2.96
N PHE A 413 -1.54 -2.23 -4.18
CA PHE A 413 -0.24 -2.84 -4.44
C PHE A 413 0.72 -1.84 -5.12
N GLU A 414 2.02 -2.08 -5.02
CA GLU A 414 3.05 -1.18 -5.59
C GLU A 414 3.01 -1.12 -7.13
N PHE A 415 2.57 -2.20 -7.80
CA PHE A 415 2.44 -2.29 -9.26
C PHE A 415 1.11 -1.74 -9.79
N GLY A 416 1.04 -1.45 -11.10
CA GLY A 416 -0.12 -0.85 -11.77
C GLY A 416 -0.20 0.68 -11.61
N THR A 417 -0.90 1.35 -12.52
CA THR A 417 -1.02 2.83 -12.57
C THR A 417 -1.49 3.41 -11.22
N LYS A 418 -0.92 4.58 -10.85
CA LYS A 418 -1.20 5.29 -9.60
C LYS A 418 -1.95 6.62 -9.77
N PHE A 419 -1.92 7.17 -10.98
CA PHE A 419 -2.45 8.48 -11.31
C PHE A 419 -2.95 8.49 -12.75
N VAL A 420 -4.07 9.16 -12.99
CA VAL A 420 -4.70 9.31 -14.32
C VAL A 420 -4.91 10.80 -14.56
N SER A 421 -4.34 11.34 -15.64
CA SER A 421 -4.50 12.76 -15.96
C SER A 421 -5.89 13.09 -16.49
N ALA A 422 -6.26 14.36 -16.35
CA ALA A 422 -7.55 14.90 -16.79
C ALA A 422 -7.87 14.55 -18.25
N GLU A 423 -6.88 14.51 -19.13
CA GLU A 423 -7.05 14.21 -20.57
C GLU A 423 -7.49 12.76 -20.81
N LYS A 424 -6.95 11.79 -20.05
CA LYS A 424 -7.35 10.37 -20.19
C LYS A 424 -8.74 10.13 -19.60
N ILE A 425 -9.08 10.83 -18.51
CA ILE A 425 -10.41 10.81 -17.89
C ILE A 425 -11.44 11.44 -18.84
N GLU A 426 -11.17 12.65 -19.35
CA GLU A 426 -12.03 13.39 -20.28
C GLU A 426 -12.28 12.57 -21.54
N LYS A 427 -11.23 11.98 -22.13
CA LYS A 427 -11.35 11.11 -23.30
C LYS A 427 -12.28 9.92 -23.02
N GLY A 428 -12.14 9.24 -21.88
CA GLY A 428 -13.02 8.12 -21.52
C GLY A 428 -14.47 8.55 -21.29
N ILE A 429 -14.70 9.70 -20.66
CA ILE A 429 -16.04 10.30 -20.51
C ILE A 429 -16.64 10.62 -21.89
N ARG A 430 -15.90 11.26 -22.80
CA ARG A 430 -16.36 11.53 -24.17
C ARG A 430 -16.60 10.25 -24.97
N ASP A 431 -15.76 9.23 -24.82
CA ASP A 431 -15.87 7.97 -25.56
C ASP A 431 -17.09 7.14 -25.12
N VAL A 432 -17.40 7.09 -23.81
CA VAL A 432 -18.58 6.38 -23.31
C VAL A 432 -19.89 7.10 -23.62
N MET A 433 -19.87 8.45 -23.60
CA MET A 433 -21.06 9.29 -23.82
C MET A 433 -21.43 9.51 -25.30
N LYS A 434 -20.66 8.95 -26.25
CA LYS A 434 -21.07 8.92 -27.67
C LYS A 434 -22.44 8.26 -27.84
N GLU A 435 -23.26 8.87 -28.70
CA GLU A 435 -24.64 8.44 -28.96
C GLU A 435 -24.65 7.16 -29.80
N ASP A 436 -24.02 7.21 -30.98
CA ASP A 436 -23.83 6.05 -31.85
C ASP A 436 -22.48 5.37 -31.56
N ASN A 437 -22.48 4.48 -30.56
CA ASN A 437 -21.41 3.49 -30.39
C ASN A 437 -22.01 2.08 -30.23
N GLU A 438 -21.33 1.07 -30.79
CA GLU A 438 -21.74 -0.34 -30.71
C GLU A 438 -21.79 -0.85 -29.26
N ILE A 439 -21.03 -0.21 -28.36
CA ILE A 439 -21.02 -0.49 -26.92
C ILE A 439 -22.43 -0.27 -26.34
N ARG A 440 -23.07 0.88 -26.61
CA ARG A 440 -24.43 1.19 -26.12
C ARG A 440 -25.48 0.23 -26.69
N LYS A 441 -25.34 -0.18 -27.94
CA LYS A 441 -26.21 -1.20 -28.57
C LYS A 441 -26.03 -2.56 -27.88
N LYS A 442 -24.78 -3.00 -27.67
CA LYS A 442 -24.46 -4.27 -27.01
C LYS A 442 -24.89 -4.32 -25.55
N VAL A 443 -24.66 -3.25 -24.79
CA VAL A 443 -25.07 -3.15 -23.37
C VAL A 443 -26.60 -3.13 -23.25
N LYS A 444 -27.34 -2.46 -24.15
CA LYS A 444 -28.81 -2.55 -24.20
C LYS A 444 -29.30 -3.97 -24.53
N GLY A 445 -28.68 -4.66 -25.49
CA GLY A 445 -29.01 -6.05 -25.79
C GLY A 445 -28.76 -6.99 -24.59
N MET A 446 -27.64 -6.83 -23.90
CA MET A 446 -27.33 -7.59 -22.68
C MET A 446 -28.28 -7.24 -21.53
N SER A 447 -28.68 -5.98 -21.38
CA SER A 447 -29.68 -5.52 -20.41
C SER A 447 -31.03 -6.25 -20.56
N GLU A 448 -31.47 -6.52 -21.80
CA GLU A 448 -32.65 -7.37 -22.02
C GLU A 448 -32.43 -8.83 -21.62
N ILE A 449 -31.29 -9.40 -21.97
CA ILE A 449 -30.93 -10.79 -21.66
C ILE A 449 -30.87 -10.98 -20.13
N CYS A 450 -30.21 -10.08 -19.40
CA CYS A 450 -30.14 -10.07 -17.94
C CYS A 450 -31.52 -10.04 -17.26
N ARG A 451 -32.51 -9.33 -17.83
CA ARG A 451 -33.90 -9.36 -17.33
C ARG A 451 -34.58 -10.70 -17.62
N LYS A 452 -34.40 -11.25 -18.83
CA LYS A 452 -34.98 -12.54 -19.26
C LYS A 452 -34.41 -13.72 -18.47
N ALA A 453 -33.12 -13.72 -18.13
CA ALA A 453 -32.43 -14.79 -17.41
C ALA A 453 -33.04 -15.14 -16.04
N LEU A 454 -33.61 -14.15 -15.33
CA LEU A 454 -34.27 -14.31 -14.02
C LEU A 454 -35.73 -14.75 -14.11
N THR A 455 -36.37 -14.64 -15.27
CA THR A 455 -37.77 -15.06 -15.46
C THR A 455 -37.92 -16.57 -15.59
N GLU A 456 -39.12 -17.11 -15.38
CA GLU A 456 -39.37 -18.55 -15.53
C GLU A 456 -39.02 -19.03 -16.95
N GLY A 457 -38.15 -20.06 -17.01
CA GLY A 457 -37.55 -20.55 -18.26
C GLY A 457 -36.23 -19.89 -18.66
N GLY A 458 -35.80 -18.83 -17.98
CA GLY A 458 -34.48 -18.20 -18.16
C GLY A 458 -33.31 -19.03 -17.63
N SER A 459 -32.09 -18.70 -18.10
CA SER A 459 -30.85 -19.39 -17.74
C SER A 459 -30.58 -19.40 -16.23
N SER A 460 -30.55 -18.23 -15.60
CA SER A 460 -30.34 -18.09 -14.15
C SER A 460 -31.47 -18.72 -13.33
N TYR A 461 -32.73 -18.63 -13.77
CA TYR A 461 -33.86 -19.32 -13.15
C TYR A 461 -33.67 -20.86 -13.15
N PHE A 462 -33.18 -21.41 -14.26
CA PHE A 462 -32.87 -22.83 -14.42
C PHE A 462 -31.66 -23.27 -13.59
N HIS A 463 -30.61 -22.46 -13.48
CA HIS A 463 -29.46 -22.74 -12.61
C HIS A 463 -29.78 -22.60 -11.12
N MET A 464 -30.62 -21.63 -10.74
CA MET A 464 -31.19 -21.57 -9.40
C MET A 464 -32.03 -22.82 -9.11
N THR A 465 -32.81 -23.31 -10.07
CA THR A 465 -33.53 -24.58 -9.93
C THR A 465 -32.55 -25.74 -9.76
N LYS A 466 -31.46 -25.81 -10.53
CA LYS A 466 -30.40 -26.82 -10.33
C LYS A 466 -29.73 -26.71 -8.96
N ALA A 467 -29.52 -25.50 -8.43
CA ALA A 467 -28.94 -25.25 -7.10
C ALA A 467 -29.91 -25.58 -5.96
N GLY A 468 -31.22 -25.34 -6.13
CA GLY A 468 -32.27 -25.70 -5.17
C GLY A 468 -32.65 -27.19 -5.20
N VAL A 469 -32.54 -27.86 -6.35
CA VAL A 469 -32.84 -29.30 -6.53
C VAL A 469 -31.70 -30.22 -6.01
N PHE A 470 -30.75 -29.65 -5.24
CA PHE A 470 -29.73 -30.36 -4.45
C PHE A 470 -30.27 -31.38 -3.43
N ARG A 471 -31.57 -31.58 -3.32
CA ARG A 471 -32.15 -32.70 -2.59
C ARG A 471 -31.99 -34.06 -3.28
N ALA A 472 -31.96 -34.11 -4.62
CA ALA A 472 -32.15 -35.37 -5.36
C ALA A 472 -30.85 -36.14 -5.68
N GLN A 473 -29.76 -35.46 -5.99
CA GLN A 473 -28.52 -36.09 -6.48
C GLN A 473 -27.55 -36.56 -5.38
N TRP A 474 -27.88 -36.35 -4.11
CA TRP A 474 -26.93 -36.49 -2.99
C TRP A 474 -26.92 -37.84 -2.26
N GLY A 475 -27.68 -38.82 -2.76
CA GLY A 475 -27.60 -40.19 -2.27
C GLY A 475 -27.93 -40.33 -0.78
N PHE A 476 -28.97 -39.63 -0.30
CA PHE A 476 -29.46 -39.69 1.08
C PHE A 476 -30.02 -41.09 1.45
N ALA A 477 -29.13 -42.07 1.63
CA ALA A 477 -29.38 -43.16 2.56
C ALA A 477 -29.61 -42.53 3.95
N SER A 478 -30.69 -42.91 4.63
CA SER A 478 -31.02 -42.33 5.93
C SER A 478 -29.96 -42.70 6.96
N PRO A 479 -29.28 -41.73 7.62
CA PRO A 479 -28.53 -42.04 8.83
C PRO A 479 -29.53 -42.51 9.88
N VAL A 480 -29.47 -43.78 10.24
CA VAL A 480 -30.23 -44.29 11.39
C VAL A 480 -29.77 -43.51 12.62
N ARG A 481 -30.69 -42.92 13.39
CA ARG A 481 -30.39 -42.28 14.67
C ARG A 481 -29.80 -43.33 15.63
N ILE A 482 -28.47 -43.45 15.67
CA ILE A 482 -27.79 -44.26 16.68
C ILE A 482 -27.91 -43.51 18.00
N SER A 483 -28.88 -43.92 18.81
CA SER A 483 -29.03 -43.46 20.19
C SER A 483 -27.75 -43.76 20.97
N ARG A 484 -27.22 -42.75 21.68
CA ARG A 484 -26.06 -42.94 22.57
C ARG A 484 -26.42 -43.91 23.70
N CYS A 485 -25.97 -45.15 23.60
CA CYS A 485 -25.89 -46.09 24.71
C CYS A 485 -24.43 -46.47 24.97
N GLY A 486 -24.05 -46.66 26.23
CA GLY A 486 -22.66 -46.50 26.68
C GLY A 486 -21.72 -47.69 26.46
N ASN A 487 -20.43 -47.36 26.38
CA ASN A 487 -19.23 -48.19 26.55
C ASN A 487 -19.41 -49.71 26.80
N ARG A 488 -19.07 -50.53 25.79
CA ARG A 488 -18.15 -51.68 25.97
C ARG A 488 -17.62 -52.28 24.66
N CYS A 489 -16.60 -53.11 24.81
CA CYS A 489 -15.96 -54.01 23.83
C CYS A 489 -15.14 -53.39 22.68
N LYS A 490 -13.82 -53.54 22.79
CA LYS A 490 -12.87 -53.49 21.67
C LYS A 490 -12.89 -54.81 20.88
N ASN A 491 -12.37 -54.76 19.66
CA ASN A 491 -11.93 -55.89 18.81
C ASN A 491 -13.02 -56.88 18.37
N LEU A 492 -13.20 -57.04 17.04
CA LEU A 492 -12.97 -58.32 16.34
C LEU A 492 -13.12 -58.23 14.81
N TYR A 493 -12.52 -59.22 14.14
CA TYR A 493 -12.64 -59.66 12.74
C TYR A 493 -12.19 -58.82 11.54
N ILE A 494 -11.18 -59.40 10.88
CA ILE A 494 -10.77 -59.20 9.48
C ILE A 494 -11.65 -60.07 8.55
N SER A 495 -11.68 -59.71 7.26
CA SER A 495 -12.15 -60.47 6.08
C SER A 495 -13.65 -60.47 5.75
N ARG A 496 -13.96 -60.01 4.52
CA ARG A 496 -14.58 -60.81 3.44
C ARG A 496 -14.76 -59.98 2.17
N ILE A 497 -13.78 -60.05 1.26
CA ILE A 497 -14.01 -59.73 -0.17
C ILE A 497 -14.49 -61.02 -0.85
N ARG A 498 -15.59 -60.97 -1.60
CA ARG A 498 -16.07 -62.10 -2.42
C ARG A 498 -15.73 -61.88 -3.89
N LYS A 499 -15.17 -62.93 -4.51
CA LYS A 499 -14.99 -63.05 -5.97
C LYS A 499 -16.33 -63.41 -6.63
N PHE A 500 -16.47 -63.06 -7.91
CA PHE A 500 -17.11 -63.86 -8.97
C PHE A 500 -16.48 -63.46 -10.34
N PRO A 501 -16.63 -64.22 -11.44
CA PRO A 501 -15.44 -64.78 -12.09
C PRO A 501 -15.27 -64.45 -13.58
N SER A 502 -14.20 -64.98 -14.16
CA SER A 502 -13.78 -64.83 -15.55
C SER A 502 -14.15 -66.02 -16.46
N ALA A 503 -14.52 -65.72 -17.71
CA ALA A 503 -14.32 -66.55 -18.90
C ALA A 503 -14.10 -65.56 -20.08
N LEU A 504 -12.93 -65.48 -20.72
CA LEU A 504 -12.27 -66.42 -21.65
C LEU A 504 -12.85 -66.36 -23.07
N GLY A 505 -11.95 -66.15 -24.04
CA GLY A 505 -12.26 -65.96 -25.47
C GLY A 505 -11.12 -65.20 -26.18
N ASP A 506 -10.15 -65.94 -26.70
CA ASP A 506 -9.07 -65.46 -27.58
C ASP A 506 -9.64 -65.15 -29.01
N SER A 507 -8.92 -64.60 -29.99
CA SER A 507 -7.47 -64.47 -30.19
C SER A 507 -7.08 -63.31 -31.12
N ASP A 508 -5.77 -62.99 -31.15
CA ASP A 508 -4.93 -62.70 -32.35
C ASP A 508 -3.86 -61.60 -32.13
N TYR A 509 -2.70 -61.84 -32.75
CA TYR A 509 -1.41 -61.12 -32.65
C TYR A 509 -1.11 -60.38 -33.97
N PRO A 510 -0.08 -59.49 -34.12
CA PRO A 510 1.17 -59.48 -33.36
C PRO A 510 1.75 -58.12 -32.88
N THR A 511 2.62 -58.24 -31.88
CA THR A 511 3.53 -57.19 -31.37
C THR A 511 4.98 -57.45 -31.79
N PRO A 512 5.81 -56.40 -32.00
CA PRO A 512 7.25 -56.48 -31.79
C PRO A 512 7.63 -56.11 -30.34
N ALA A 513 8.58 -56.86 -29.77
CA ALA A 513 9.26 -56.58 -28.50
C ALA A 513 10.74 -56.15 -28.81
N PHE A 514 11.68 -55.81 -27.91
CA PHE A 514 11.98 -56.33 -26.57
C PHE A 514 12.81 -55.35 -25.69
N ASN A 515 12.63 -55.49 -24.37
CA ASN A 515 13.51 -55.31 -23.19
C ASN A 515 14.83 -54.49 -23.16
N PHE A 516 15.08 -53.98 -21.96
CA PHE A 516 16.39 -53.62 -21.37
C PHE A 516 17.41 -54.80 -21.35
N VAL A 517 18.72 -54.49 -21.35
CA VAL A 517 19.70 -54.66 -20.23
C VAL A 517 21.12 -54.27 -20.75
N ALA A 518 22.08 -53.96 -19.87
CA ALA A 518 23.41 -53.41 -20.20
C ALA A 518 24.58 -54.36 -19.88
N SER A 519 25.76 -54.14 -20.51
CA SER A 519 27.08 -54.30 -19.84
C SER A 519 28.33 -53.83 -20.65
N ALA A 520 29.27 -53.21 -19.92
CA ALA A 520 30.75 -53.37 -19.93
C ALA A 520 31.70 -53.02 -21.13
N SER A 521 32.86 -52.44 -20.73
CA SER A 521 34.22 -52.52 -21.34
C SER A 521 34.50 -51.82 -22.70
N SER A 522 35.73 -51.37 -23.03
CA SER A 522 37.06 -51.38 -22.34
C SER A 522 38.01 -50.27 -22.87
N ALA A 523 39.09 -49.95 -22.14
CA ALA A 523 40.25 -49.16 -22.60
C ALA A 523 41.44 -50.06 -23.01
N PRO A 524 42.44 -49.54 -23.74
CA PRO A 524 43.75 -49.19 -23.14
C PRO A 524 44.28 -47.81 -23.67
N SER A 525 45.48 -47.28 -23.39
CA SER A 525 46.76 -47.85 -22.91
C SER A 525 47.59 -46.88 -22.02
N VAL A 526 48.81 -47.29 -21.62
CA VAL A 526 49.68 -46.62 -20.61
C VAL A 526 51.13 -46.56 -21.09
N SER A 527 51.87 -45.51 -20.70
CA SER A 527 53.34 -45.48 -20.65
C SER A 527 53.85 -44.58 -19.51
N GLY A 528 54.87 -45.04 -18.78
CA GLY A 528 55.66 -44.20 -17.84
C GLY A 528 56.68 -43.31 -18.58
N SER A 529 57.65 -42.68 -17.91
CA SER A 529 58.13 -42.89 -16.53
C SER A 529 58.92 -41.67 -15.99
N GLY A 530 59.26 -41.68 -14.70
CA GLY A 530 60.28 -40.78 -14.11
C GLY A 530 59.96 -40.40 -12.67
N ALA A 531 60.88 -40.64 -11.73
CA ALA A 531 60.74 -40.26 -10.33
C ALA A 531 62.09 -39.88 -9.73
N GLU A 532 62.11 -38.83 -8.90
CA GLU A 532 63.23 -38.52 -8.00
C GLU A 532 62.69 -37.86 -6.72
N TYR A 533 63.56 -37.64 -5.72
CA TYR A 533 63.17 -37.71 -4.29
C TYR A 533 62.96 -36.35 -3.59
N SER A 534 62.06 -36.36 -2.60
CA SER A 534 61.95 -35.53 -1.39
C SER A 534 62.45 -34.06 -1.36
N GLU A 535 61.56 -33.16 -0.95
CA GLU A 535 61.65 -32.62 0.42
C GLU A 535 60.29 -32.12 0.96
N GLN A 536 60.24 -31.73 2.24
CA GLN A 536 59.00 -31.45 2.99
C GLN A 536 58.50 -30.02 2.81
N LEU A 537 57.17 -29.83 2.75
CA LEU A 537 56.51 -28.60 3.19
C LEU A 537 55.08 -28.88 3.70
N VAL A 538 54.54 -27.96 4.51
CA VAL A 538 53.43 -28.21 5.44
C VAL A 538 52.04 -28.10 4.77
N ASP A 539 51.10 -28.90 5.26
CA ASP A 539 49.68 -28.92 4.88
C ASP A 539 49.01 -27.53 4.94
N VAL A 540 48.36 -27.14 3.83
CA VAL A 540 47.48 -25.97 3.75
C VAL A 540 46.17 -26.39 3.05
N GLY A 541 45.24 -26.90 3.85
CA GLY A 541 43.90 -27.28 3.39
C GLY A 541 43.18 -26.13 2.66
N THR A 542 42.64 -26.41 1.48
CA THR A 542 42.11 -25.40 0.56
C THR A 542 40.84 -24.74 1.09
N MET A 543 40.96 -23.58 1.75
CA MET A 543 39.80 -22.82 2.21
C MET A 543 38.92 -22.37 1.04
N LYS A 544 37.62 -22.69 1.11
CA LYS A 544 36.61 -22.14 0.20
C LYS A 544 36.52 -20.64 0.42
N LYS A 545 37.01 -19.84 -0.54
CA LYS A 545 36.74 -18.38 -0.57
C LYS A 545 35.24 -18.13 -0.41
N ARG A 546 34.88 -17.24 0.52
CA ARG A 546 33.52 -16.73 0.64
C ARG A 546 33.22 -15.77 -0.51
N LYS A 547 31.94 -15.52 -0.76
CA LYS A 547 31.54 -14.42 -1.64
C LYS A 547 31.84 -13.10 -0.93
N GLY A 548 32.54 -12.19 -1.61
CA GLY A 548 32.61 -10.79 -1.20
C GLY A 548 31.24 -10.11 -1.28
N ILE A 549 31.09 -8.98 -0.59
CA ILE A 549 29.87 -8.17 -0.54
C ILE A 549 30.07 -6.95 -1.43
N ALA A 550 29.20 -6.74 -2.42
CA ALA A 550 29.29 -5.62 -3.37
C ALA A 550 30.68 -5.52 -4.04
N GLY A 551 31.32 -6.66 -4.31
CA GLY A 551 32.67 -6.76 -4.88
C GLY A 551 33.82 -6.71 -3.86
N VAL A 552 33.56 -6.47 -2.58
CA VAL A 552 34.59 -6.38 -1.52
C VAL A 552 34.74 -7.70 -0.77
N ASP A 553 35.94 -8.31 -0.81
CA ASP A 553 36.25 -9.49 0.00
C ASP A 553 36.11 -9.16 1.50
N GLN A 554 35.36 -10.00 2.23
CA GLN A 554 34.99 -9.76 3.62
C GLN A 554 35.91 -10.47 4.62
N ASP A 555 36.83 -11.28 4.12
CA ASP A 555 37.91 -11.85 4.94
C ASP A 555 39.16 -10.92 4.95
N GLU A 556 39.15 -9.79 4.20
CA GLU A 556 40.20 -8.74 4.14
C GLU A 556 39.83 -7.41 4.86
N LEU A 557 38.98 -7.41 5.88
CA LEU A 557 38.54 -6.16 6.55
C LEU A 557 39.63 -5.55 7.45
N VAL A 558 39.88 -4.25 7.30
CA VAL A 558 40.99 -3.50 7.95
C VAL A 558 40.49 -2.35 8.85
N ASP A 559 41.41 -1.76 9.61
CA ASP A 559 41.16 -0.50 10.34
C ASP A 559 40.90 0.66 9.34
N PRO A 560 39.92 1.55 9.58
CA PRO A 560 39.63 2.66 8.68
C PRO A 560 40.80 3.60 8.37
N LYS A 561 41.76 3.78 9.29
CA LYS A 561 42.94 4.62 9.08
C LYS A 561 43.87 4.06 8.00
N LEU A 562 43.89 2.75 7.81
CA LEU A 562 44.67 2.07 6.74
C LEU A 562 44.04 2.24 5.34
N LEU A 563 42.82 2.77 5.27
CA LEU A 563 42.12 3.10 4.02
C LEU A 563 42.12 4.62 3.75
N ALA A 564 42.73 5.42 4.62
CA ALA A 564 42.74 6.88 4.49
C ALA A 564 43.55 7.34 3.26
N ASP A 565 43.07 8.39 2.60
CA ASP A 565 43.85 9.09 1.56
C ASP A 565 44.87 10.04 2.23
N PRO A 566 45.96 10.48 1.57
CA PRO A 566 46.99 11.32 2.21
C PRO A 566 46.51 12.69 2.74
N ASP A 567 45.38 13.19 2.26
CA ASP A 567 44.70 14.43 2.65
C ASP A 567 43.64 14.22 3.76
N SER A 568 43.66 13.06 4.42
CA SER A 568 42.67 12.64 5.43
C SER A 568 43.13 12.91 6.86
N TYR A 569 42.23 13.44 7.68
CA TYR A 569 42.47 13.76 9.09
C TYR A 569 41.51 12.97 10.00
N PHE A 570 41.94 12.73 11.24
CA PHE A 570 41.15 12.05 12.26
C PHE A 570 41.20 12.86 13.56
N CYS A 571 40.04 13.28 14.06
CA CYS A 571 39.89 13.89 15.39
C CYS A 571 39.19 12.90 16.33
N GLU A 572 39.47 12.95 17.62
CA GLU A 572 38.68 12.20 18.60
C GLU A 572 37.57 13.06 19.18
N PHE A 573 36.33 12.61 19.04
CA PHE A 573 35.16 13.23 19.62
C PHE A 573 34.33 12.19 20.38
N LYS A 574 34.23 12.36 21.71
CA LYS A 574 33.45 11.49 22.62
C LYS A 574 33.72 9.99 22.43
N GLY A 575 34.99 9.60 22.25
CA GLY A 575 35.41 8.20 22.07
C GLY A 575 35.20 7.65 20.65
N VAL A 576 34.96 8.51 19.65
CA VAL A 576 34.91 8.16 18.23
C VAL A 576 36.03 8.91 17.50
N HIS A 577 36.86 8.20 16.73
CA HIS A 577 37.78 8.85 15.79
C HIS A 577 37.02 9.19 14.50
N ILE A 578 36.66 10.46 14.34
CA ILE A 578 35.91 10.96 13.20
C ILE A 578 36.88 11.32 12.06
N HIS A 579 36.74 10.63 10.94
CA HIS A 579 37.44 10.94 9.70
C HIS A 579 36.87 12.23 9.10
N HIS A 580 37.74 13.14 8.69
CA HIS A 580 37.38 14.38 8.02
C HIS A 580 38.46 14.82 7.04
N LYS A 581 38.07 15.67 6.10
CA LYS A 581 38.98 16.42 5.23
C LYS A 581 38.65 17.90 5.33
N ILE A 582 39.68 18.74 5.22
CA ILE A 582 39.55 20.20 5.18
C ILE A 582 40.31 20.71 3.96
N TYR A 583 39.66 21.58 3.19
CA TYR A 583 40.30 22.36 2.13
C TYR A 583 40.44 23.81 2.60
N ASP A 584 41.63 24.37 2.41
CA ASP A 584 42.01 25.69 2.91
C ASP A 584 42.83 26.42 1.83
N VAL A 585 42.30 27.55 1.33
CA VAL A 585 42.83 28.29 0.18
C VAL A 585 44.24 28.83 0.47
N GLU A 586 44.49 29.31 1.68
CA GLU A 586 45.78 29.91 2.07
C GLU A 586 46.90 28.86 2.12
N SER A 587 46.56 27.64 2.56
CA SER A 587 47.53 26.55 2.72
C SER A 587 48.17 26.11 1.40
N GLN A 588 47.39 26.09 0.31
CA GLN A 588 47.83 25.65 -1.01
C GLN A 588 48.74 26.68 -1.68
N THR A 589 48.47 27.99 -1.49
CA THR A 589 49.30 29.06 -2.06
C THR A 589 50.77 29.03 -1.60
N HIS A 590 51.06 28.54 -0.40
CA HIS A 590 52.42 28.41 0.09
C HIS A 590 53.22 27.26 -0.54
N SER A 591 52.56 26.29 -1.18
CA SER A 591 53.24 25.16 -1.85
C SER A 591 53.59 25.42 -3.32
N SER A 592 53.13 26.54 -3.88
CA SER A 592 53.22 26.85 -5.32
C SER A 592 54.03 28.11 -5.67
N PHE A 593 54.79 28.68 -4.73
CA PHE A 593 55.63 29.87 -4.96
C PHE A 593 57.01 29.55 -5.60
N GLN A 594 57.01 28.79 -6.70
CA GLN A 594 58.11 28.83 -7.68
C GLN A 594 57.57 28.83 -9.12
N ASN A 595 57.94 29.89 -9.86
CA ASN A 595 57.72 30.17 -11.29
C ASN A 595 56.41 30.87 -11.73
N GLN A 596 56.62 31.94 -12.52
CA GLN A 596 55.74 32.58 -13.51
C GLN A 596 54.61 33.54 -13.07
N THR A 597 55.04 34.79 -12.79
CA THR A 597 54.66 36.00 -13.54
C THR A 597 53.17 36.33 -13.80
N LEU A 598 52.65 37.30 -13.04
CA LEU A 598 51.69 38.35 -13.43
C LEU A 598 50.58 38.00 -14.48
N SER A 599 49.39 37.66 -14.00
CA SER A 599 48.14 38.06 -14.67
C SER A 599 47.10 38.58 -13.66
N ARG A 600 47.01 39.92 -13.57
CA ARG A 600 46.23 40.65 -12.56
C ARG A 600 44.75 40.76 -12.97
N ARG A 601 43.90 39.81 -12.58
CA ARG A 601 42.44 39.94 -12.76
C ARG A 601 41.84 40.98 -11.78
N PRO A 602 41.01 41.93 -12.24
CA PRO A 602 40.41 42.97 -11.39
C PRO A 602 39.10 42.52 -10.71
N HIS A 603 38.64 43.35 -9.78
CA HIS A 603 37.47 43.19 -8.88
C HIS A 603 37.66 42.23 -7.69
N LYS A 604 38.06 42.82 -6.54
CA LYS A 604 37.59 42.35 -5.23
C LYS A 604 36.10 42.69 -5.11
N THR A 605 35.22 41.77 -5.52
CA THR A 605 33.88 41.72 -4.93
C THR A 605 34.01 41.50 -3.42
N LYS A 606 33.05 41.99 -2.63
CA LYS A 606 32.90 41.47 -1.26
C LYS A 606 32.61 39.97 -1.38
N ARG A 607 33.22 39.18 -0.49
CA ARG A 607 32.97 37.73 -0.31
C ARG A 607 32.55 37.51 1.15
N LEU A 608 31.82 36.44 1.44
CA LEU A 608 31.25 36.20 2.77
C LEU A 608 32.29 35.82 3.83
N GLY A 609 33.36 35.10 3.45
CA GLY A 609 34.40 34.64 4.38
C GLY A 609 33.96 33.55 5.37
N PHE A 610 32.67 33.21 5.44
CA PHE A 610 32.19 32.11 6.28
C PHE A 610 32.62 30.74 5.72
N PRO A 611 33.26 29.88 6.54
CA PRO A 611 33.62 28.54 6.11
C PRO A 611 32.39 27.62 6.01
N MET A 612 32.51 26.54 5.25
CA MET A 612 31.44 25.55 5.06
C MET A 612 31.71 24.24 5.80
N ILE A 613 30.65 23.62 6.33
CA ILE A 613 30.67 22.22 6.78
C ILE A 613 29.74 21.41 5.87
N LEU A 614 30.26 20.33 5.27
CA LEU A 614 29.56 19.46 4.32
C LEU A 614 29.15 18.14 5.00
N LEU A 615 27.85 17.85 5.00
CA LEU A 615 27.21 16.75 5.74
C LEU A 615 26.56 15.76 4.76
N HIS A 616 27.17 14.59 4.60
CA HIS A 616 26.77 13.61 3.57
C HIS A 616 25.46 12.85 3.91
N GLY A 617 24.83 12.29 2.87
CA GLY A 617 23.64 11.44 2.95
C GLY A 617 23.89 10.02 3.48
N PHE A 618 22.82 9.22 3.57
CA PHE A 618 22.92 7.81 3.99
C PHE A 618 23.67 6.98 2.94
N GLY A 619 24.64 6.16 3.37
CA GLY A 619 25.46 5.33 2.49
C GLY A 619 26.57 6.08 1.74
N ALA A 620 26.58 7.41 1.79
CA ALA A 620 27.67 8.25 1.28
C ALA A 620 28.81 8.39 2.30
N SER A 621 29.83 9.18 1.95
CA SER A 621 30.98 9.53 2.78
C SER A 621 31.57 10.85 2.30
N VAL A 622 32.65 11.32 2.92
CA VAL A 622 33.48 12.46 2.45
C VAL A 622 33.86 12.34 0.96
N PHE A 623 33.91 11.13 0.40
CA PHE A 623 34.12 10.89 -1.03
C PHE A 623 33.17 11.69 -1.94
N SER A 624 31.87 11.80 -1.62
CA SER A 624 30.89 12.44 -2.53
C SER A 624 31.17 13.94 -2.70
N TRP A 625 31.84 14.57 -1.73
CA TRP A 625 32.21 15.98 -1.78
C TRP A 625 33.52 16.27 -2.54
N LYS A 626 34.27 15.24 -2.95
CA LYS A 626 35.63 15.37 -3.51
C LYS A 626 35.74 16.38 -4.65
N GLN A 627 34.74 16.44 -5.52
CA GLN A 627 34.76 17.34 -6.69
C GLN A 627 34.44 18.81 -6.34
N VAL A 628 33.68 19.04 -5.26
CA VAL A 628 33.15 20.37 -4.91
C VAL A 628 33.87 21.06 -3.75
N MET A 629 34.61 20.34 -2.89
CA MET A 629 35.29 20.96 -1.73
C MET A 629 36.20 22.14 -2.12
N LYS A 630 36.98 22.01 -3.21
CA LYS A 630 37.85 23.08 -3.71
C LYS A 630 37.05 24.25 -4.33
N PRO A 631 36.18 24.04 -5.34
CA PRO A 631 35.37 25.13 -5.89
C PRO A 631 34.50 25.87 -4.85
N LEU A 632 33.96 25.18 -3.85
CA LEU A 632 33.20 25.81 -2.76
C LEU A 632 34.09 26.75 -1.91
N ALA A 633 35.34 26.38 -1.64
CA ALA A 633 36.28 27.22 -0.91
C ALA A 633 36.70 28.46 -1.72
N GLU A 634 36.89 28.29 -3.03
CA GLU A 634 37.19 29.38 -3.98
C GLU A 634 36.01 30.34 -4.17
N VAL A 635 34.77 29.88 -3.90
CA VAL A 635 33.53 30.66 -3.91
C VAL A 635 33.29 31.41 -2.57
N THR A 636 33.60 30.80 -1.42
CA THR A 636 33.44 31.47 -0.11
C THR A 636 34.59 32.40 0.28
N ASP A 637 35.78 32.23 -0.30
CA ASP A 637 37.06 32.76 0.21
C ASP A 637 37.40 32.20 1.61
N SER A 638 37.03 30.95 1.88
CA SER A 638 37.11 30.38 3.23
C SER A 638 37.24 28.85 3.23
N LYS A 639 37.45 28.28 4.41
CA LYS A 639 37.73 26.85 4.59
C LYS A 639 36.48 26.01 4.34
N VAL A 640 36.65 24.82 3.78
CA VAL A 640 35.56 23.86 3.54
C VAL A 640 35.93 22.54 4.19
N LEU A 641 35.13 22.10 5.16
CA LEU A 641 35.34 20.87 5.91
C LEU A 641 34.23 19.86 5.60
N ALA A 642 34.60 18.62 5.35
CA ALA A 642 33.67 17.49 5.22
C ALA A 642 34.07 16.39 6.20
N PHE A 643 33.11 15.79 6.91
CA PHE A 643 33.40 14.69 7.85
C PHE A 643 32.46 13.49 7.65
N ASP A 644 33.00 12.30 7.95
CA ASP A 644 32.26 11.05 7.90
C ASP A 644 31.44 10.86 9.18
N ARG A 645 30.13 10.76 9.02
CA ARG A 645 29.21 10.49 10.12
C ARG A 645 29.44 9.07 10.66
N PRO A 646 29.26 8.81 11.97
CA PRO A 646 29.37 7.46 12.52
C PRO A 646 28.53 6.43 11.75
N ALA A 647 29.09 5.22 11.61
CA ALA A 647 28.68 4.13 10.69
C ALA A 647 29.01 4.31 9.20
N PHE A 648 29.44 5.48 8.75
CA PHE A 648 29.73 5.75 7.33
C PHE A 648 31.22 6.05 7.09
N GLY A 649 31.62 6.03 5.82
CA GLY A 649 32.99 6.35 5.38
C GLY A 649 34.09 5.68 6.21
N LEU A 650 35.09 6.44 6.65
CA LEU A 650 36.24 5.96 7.43
C LEU A 650 36.21 6.33 8.92
N THR A 651 35.10 6.83 9.45
CA THR A 651 34.95 7.09 10.89
C THR A 651 34.93 5.78 11.70
N SER A 652 35.67 5.71 12.82
CA SER A 652 35.84 4.48 13.60
C SER A 652 34.52 3.83 14.03
N ARG A 653 34.41 2.50 13.92
CA ARG A 653 33.21 1.77 14.37
C ARG A 653 33.31 1.51 15.88
N VAL A 654 32.26 1.84 16.64
CA VAL A 654 32.23 1.70 18.11
C VAL A 654 31.11 0.74 18.52
N ASN A 655 31.45 -0.29 19.30
CA ASN A 655 30.50 -1.29 19.76
C ASN A 655 29.71 -0.82 21.00
N PHE A 656 28.75 0.08 20.79
CA PHE A 656 27.92 0.66 21.85
C PHE A 656 27.18 -0.41 22.70
N SER A 657 26.77 -1.52 22.08
CA SER A 657 26.04 -2.60 22.76
C SER A 657 26.79 -3.28 23.91
N GLY A 658 28.13 -3.19 23.95
CA GLY A 658 28.97 -3.84 24.97
C GLY A 658 29.03 -3.12 26.33
N HIS A 659 28.63 -1.85 26.40
CA HIS A 659 28.79 -1.01 27.61
C HIS A 659 27.51 -0.83 28.45
N LEU A 660 26.43 -1.55 28.13
CA LEU A 660 25.14 -1.45 28.83
C LEU A 660 25.08 -2.21 30.18
N SER A 661 26.09 -3.01 30.51
CA SER A 661 26.21 -3.66 31.82
C SER A 661 26.95 -2.78 32.83
N SER A 662 26.26 -2.40 33.91
CA SER A 662 26.76 -1.64 35.07
C SER A 662 27.01 -0.14 34.87
N ARG A 663 25.94 0.67 34.96
CA ARG A 663 25.94 1.95 35.71
C ARG A 663 24.52 2.46 35.98
N THR A 664 24.41 3.36 36.96
CA THR A 664 23.16 4.05 37.35
C THR A 664 22.78 5.14 36.35
N ASP A 665 21.50 5.55 36.39
CA ASP A 665 20.80 6.03 35.20
C ASP A 665 21.27 7.39 34.63
N ASP A 666 21.92 8.22 35.46
CA ASP A 666 22.35 9.58 35.10
C ASP A 666 23.61 9.66 34.22
N THR A 667 24.25 8.53 33.88
CA THR A 667 25.54 8.51 33.14
C THR A 667 25.55 7.60 31.91
N ARG A 668 24.40 7.40 31.26
CA ARG A 668 24.33 6.68 29.97
C ARG A 668 25.19 7.43 28.92
N PRO A 669 26.20 6.80 28.29
CA PRO A 669 27.01 7.46 27.27
C PRO A 669 26.16 7.81 26.04
N LEU A 670 26.45 8.96 25.41
CA LEU A 670 25.76 9.39 24.20
C LEU A 670 25.99 8.38 23.08
N ASN A 671 24.91 7.83 22.52
CA ASN A 671 24.99 6.86 21.41
C ASN A 671 25.67 7.51 20.18
N PRO A 672 26.83 6.99 19.72
CA PRO A 672 27.55 7.50 18.54
C PRO A 672 26.70 7.61 17.28
N TYR A 673 25.69 6.76 17.14
CA TYR A 673 24.87 6.65 15.93
C TYR A 673 23.55 7.43 15.99
N SER A 674 23.35 8.25 17.03
CA SER A 674 22.15 9.09 17.21
C SER A 674 22.19 10.39 16.39
N MET A 675 21.02 11.01 16.18
CA MET A 675 20.96 12.36 15.60
C MET A 675 21.65 13.40 16.50
N ALA A 676 21.48 13.29 17.82
CA ALA A 676 22.13 14.16 18.80
C ALA A 676 23.66 14.10 18.72
N PHE A 677 24.27 12.93 18.51
CA PHE A 677 25.71 12.83 18.27
C PHE A 677 26.12 13.50 16.96
N SER A 678 25.34 13.32 15.88
CA SER A 678 25.63 13.95 14.57
C SER A 678 25.61 15.48 14.66
N VAL A 679 24.66 16.06 15.40
CA VAL A 679 24.58 17.50 15.67
C VAL A 679 25.76 17.98 16.52
N LEU A 680 26.04 17.32 17.65
CA LEU A 680 27.13 17.72 18.54
C LEU A 680 28.52 17.58 17.89
N ALA A 681 28.71 16.61 16.98
CA ALA A 681 29.92 16.51 16.17
C ALA A 681 30.02 17.67 15.14
N THR A 682 28.89 18.09 14.55
CA THR A 682 28.86 19.25 13.64
C THR A 682 29.24 20.53 14.38
N LEU A 683 28.73 20.74 15.60
CA LEU A 683 29.10 21.89 16.46
C LEU A 683 30.59 21.85 16.83
N TYR A 684 31.13 20.69 17.22
CA TYR A 684 32.57 20.51 17.47
C TYR A 684 33.43 20.91 16.26
N PHE A 685 32.99 20.64 15.03
CA PHE A 685 33.69 21.10 13.83
C PHE A 685 33.52 22.60 13.55
N MET A 686 32.44 23.27 13.98
CA MET A 686 32.36 24.74 13.94
C MET A 686 33.41 25.38 14.86
N ASP A 687 33.60 24.80 16.04
CA ASP A 687 34.58 25.27 17.02
C ASP A 687 36.02 24.95 16.58
N LEU A 688 36.25 23.79 15.93
CA LEU A 688 37.54 23.45 15.31
C LEU A 688 37.92 24.41 14.17
N LEU A 689 36.93 24.93 13.43
CA LEU A 689 37.12 25.98 12.41
C LEU A 689 37.34 27.38 13.02
N ASN A 690 37.26 27.53 14.35
CA ASN A 690 37.48 28.76 15.11
C ASN A 690 36.73 29.98 14.54
N THR A 691 35.45 29.79 14.23
CA THR A 691 34.58 30.81 13.62
C THR A 691 33.33 31.06 14.45
N GLU A 692 32.86 32.32 14.44
CA GLU A 692 31.56 32.67 14.99
C GLU A 692 30.42 31.96 14.22
N LYS A 693 30.52 31.89 12.87
CA LYS A 693 29.47 31.31 12.02
C LYS A 693 30.01 30.45 10.88
N VAL A 694 29.23 29.45 10.49
CA VAL A 694 29.46 28.58 9.32
C VAL A 694 28.28 28.60 8.35
N ILE A 695 28.50 28.19 7.11
CA ILE A 695 27.44 27.76 6.19
C ILE A 695 27.32 26.23 6.31
N LEU A 696 26.11 25.73 6.59
CA LEU A 696 25.86 24.29 6.71
C LEU A 696 25.30 23.73 5.40
N VAL A 697 26.05 22.83 4.76
CA VAL A 697 25.66 22.15 3.53
C VAL A 697 25.29 20.70 3.86
N GLY A 698 24.04 20.30 3.61
CA GLY A 698 23.56 18.96 3.94
C GLY A 698 22.91 18.27 2.75
N HIS A 699 23.44 17.11 2.36
CA HIS A 699 22.87 16.25 1.33
C HIS A 699 21.95 15.19 1.93
N SER A 700 20.72 15.04 1.41
CA SER A 700 19.81 13.93 1.74
C SER A 700 19.58 13.77 3.25
N ALA A 701 19.96 12.64 3.85
CA ALA A 701 19.92 12.43 5.30
C ALA A 701 20.87 13.34 6.11
N GLY A 702 21.81 14.04 5.46
CA GLY A 702 22.66 15.08 6.02
C GLY A 702 21.95 16.44 6.12
N SER A 703 20.93 16.71 5.29
CA SER A 703 20.07 17.89 5.42
C SER A 703 19.34 17.92 6.76
N LEU A 704 18.94 16.76 7.30
CA LEU A 704 18.37 16.65 8.65
C LEU A 704 19.38 17.06 9.73
N VAL A 705 20.66 16.67 9.59
CA VAL A 705 21.73 17.06 10.54
C VAL A 705 21.95 18.57 10.48
N ALA A 706 22.00 19.16 9.27
CA ALA A 706 22.15 20.60 9.09
C ALA A 706 21.02 21.39 9.78
N VAL A 707 19.76 21.00 9.54
CA VAL A 707 18.57 21.66 10.12
C VAL A 707 18.46 21.45 11.63
N ASN A 708 18.77 20.26 12.16
CA ASN A 708 18.80 20.05 13.60
C ASN A 708 19.95 20.80 14.27
N THR A 709 21.10 20.95 13.60
CA THR A 709 22.20 21.78 14.11
C THR A 709 21.82 23.26 14.16
N TYR A 710 21.12 23.77 13.14
CA TYR A 710 20.52 25.10 13.18
C TYR A 710 19.54 25.27 14.37
N PHE A 711 18.74 24.26 14.71
CA PHE A 711 17.80 24.34 15.83
C PHE A 711 18.43 24.24 17.24
N GLU A 712 19.71 23.87 17.35
CA GLU A 712 20.46 23.87 18.62
C GLU A 712 21.43 25.06 18.76
N ALA A 713 21.89 25.67 17.65
CA ALA A 713 22.77 26.85 17.65
C ALA A 713 22.50 27.78 16.44
N PRO A 714 21.30 28.39 16.34
CA PRO A 714 20.89 29.16 15.15
C PRO A 714 21.79 30.38 14.90
N GLU A 715 22.33 30.99 15.95
CA GLU A 715 23.26 32.11 15.87
C GLU A 715 24.61 31.76 15.22
N ARG A 716 25.04 30.49 15.29
CA ARG A 716 26.28 29.97 14.66
C ARG A 716 26.11 29.61 13.17
N VAL A 717 24.91 29.72 12.60
CA VAL A 717 24.63 29.33 11.21
C VAL A 717 24.35 30.55 10.35
N ALA A 718 25.27 30.88 9.45
CA ALA A 718 25.14 31.99 8.51
C ALA A 718 24.12 31.71 7.40
N ALA A 719 24.08 30.48 6.89
CA ALA A 719 23.12 30.01 5.88
C ALA A 719 23.03 28.48 5.86
N LEU A 720 21.96 27.95 5.26
CA LEU A 720 21.76 26.52 4.99
C LEU A 720 21.76 26.24 3.48
N ILE A 721 22.36 25.13 3.06
CA ILE A 721 22.29 24.61 1.69
C ILE A 721 21.85 23.15 1.73
N LEU A 722 20.63 22.88 1.27
CA LEU A 722 19.94 21.60 1.43
C LEU A 722 19.82 20.89 0.07
N ILE A 723 20.64 19.86 -0.15
CA ILE A 723 20.77 19.18 -1.45
C ILE A 723 20.01 17.85 -1.42
N ALA A 724 19.08 17.65 -2.36
CA ALA A 724 18.18 16.50 -2.43
C ALA A 724 17.57 16.10 -1.05
N PRO A 725 17.01 17.07 -0.28
CA PRO A 725 16.81 16.92 1.15
C PRO A 725 15.76 15.87 1.51
N ALA A 726 16.17 14.88 2.32
CA ALA A 726 15.30 13.82 2.83
C ALA A 726 14.35 14.26 3.98
N ILE A 727 14.12 15.58 4.12
CA ILE A 727 13.29 16.16 5.17
C ILE A 727 11.83 16.12 4.71
N LEU A 728 10.98 15.30 5.33
CA LEU A 728 9.57 15.25 4.97
C LEU A 728 8.83 16.49 5.50
N ALA A 729 8.48 17.41 4.61
CA ALA A 729 7.76 18.63 4.97
C ALA A 729 6.34 18.34 5.53
N PRO A 730 5.83 19.11 6.51
CA PRO A 730 4.51 18.90 7.10
C PRO A 730 3.39 19.09 6.07
N LEU A 731 2.19 18.53 6.35
CA LEU A 731 1.03 18.56 5.46
C LEU A 731 0.20 19.86 5.55
N THR A 732 0.51 20.72 6.53
CA THR A 732 -0.19 21.97 6.82
C THR A 732 0.81 23.05 7.16
N ALA A 733 0.72 24.22 6.53
CA ALA A 733 1.41 25.41 7.00
C ALA A 733 0.82 25.83 8.38
N PRO A 734 1.65 26.24 9.36
CA PRO A 734 1.14 26.78 10.62
C PRO A 734 0.31 28.05 10.38
N LYS A 735 -0.82 28.19 11.10
CA LYS A 735 -1.56 29.46 11.09
C LYS A 735 -0.72 30.51 11.82
N ILE A 736 -0.26 31.53 11.08
CA ILE A 736 0.41 32.69 11.66
C ILE A 736 -0.58 33.41 12.58
N VAL A 737 -0.30 33.43 13.87
CA VAL A 737 -1.07 34.18 14.86
C VAL A 737 -0.66 35.66 14.76
N LYS A 738 -1.36 36.46 13.94
CA LYS A 738 -1.27 37.93 14.05
C LYS A 738 -1.79 38.31 15.44
N GLY A 739 -0.92 38.91 16.25
CA GLY A 739 -1.20 39.17 17.67
C GLY A 739 -2.06 40.39 17.93
N ASN A 740 -2.69 40.39 19.12
CA ASN A 740 -3.26 41.51 19.88
C ASN A 740 -3.69 42.77 19.11
N GLN A 741 -5.01 42.96 18.99
CA GLN A 741 -5.61 44.29 19.17
C GLN A 741 -6.62 44.24 20.31
N VAL A 742 -6.57 45.26 21.17
CA VAL A 742 -7.53 45.49 22.25
C VAL A 742 -8.28 46.78 21.94
N ARG A 743 -9.61 46.68 21.85
CA ARG A 743 -10.64 47.73 21.96
C ARG A 743 -11.98 46.99 22.06
N GLU A 744 -12.68 47.06 23.19
CA GLU A 744 -13.54 48.19 23.62
C GLU A 744 -14.85 48.26 22.81
N ASP A 745 -15.75 47.32 23.07
CA ASP A 745 -17.19 47.47 22.83
C ASP A 745 -17.88 47.89 24.14
N ASN A 746 -18.78 48.87 24.09
CA ASN A 746 -19.42 49.42 25.29
C ASN A 746 -20.79 50.05 24.94
N GLN A 747 -21.89 49.52 25.51
CA GLN A 747 -23.26 50.11 25.51
C GLN A 747 -23.97 50.16 24.12
N ILE A 748 -25.29 50.27 23.92
CA ILE A 748 -26.56 50.23 24.72
C ILE A 748 -27.70 49.96 23.68
N LYS A 749 -28.84 49.27 23.89
CA LYS A 749 -29.50 48.55 25.01
C LYS A 749 -30.59 47.63 24.41
N GLU A 750 -31.12 46.66 25.17
CA GLU A 750 -32.52 46.20 25.03
C GLU A 750 -33.17 45.99 26.41
N ASP A 751 -34.46 46.31 26.50
CA ASP A 751 -35.35 46.20 27.67
C ASP A 751 -36.79 46.32 27.10
N ASN A 752 -37.84 45.57 27.49
CA ASN A 752 -38.02 44.62 28.58
C ASN A 752 -39.20 43.64 28.27
N SER A 753 -39.55 42.76 29.22
CA SER A 753 -40.88 42.14 29.47
C SER A 753 -41.09 40.60 29.33
N SER A 754 -40.74 39.90 30.42
CA SER A 754 -41.63 38.89 31.07
C SER A 754 -41.72 37.45 30.46
N PRO A 755 -42.36 36.46 31.13
CA PRO A 755 -41.55 35.46 31.84
C PRO A 755 -41.97 33.97 31.65
N ILE A 756 -40.99 33.06 31.50
CA ILE A 756 -41.22 31.60 31.51
C ILE A 756 -40.31 30.89 32.51
N ARG A 757 -40.87 29.85 33.16
CA ARG A 757 -40.27 29.08 34.27
C ARG A 757 -38.96 28.37 33.87
N SER A 758 -37.97 28.39 34.77
CA SER A 758 -36.78 27.56 34.68
C SER A 758 -37.09 26.08 34.95
N ASN A 759 -36.57 25.19 34.10
CA ASN A 759 -36.81 23.74 34.19
C ASN A 759 -35.54 23.02 34.71
N PRO A 760 -35.55 22.39 35.90
CA PRO A 760 -34.34 21.90 36.56
C PRO A 760 -33.60 20.79 35.79
N PHE A 761 -34.30 20.03 34.95
CA PHE A 761 -33.70 18.99 34.11
C PHE A 761 -32.61 19.52 33.15
N LEU A 762 -32.72 20.77 32.68
CA LEU A 762 -31.75 21.37 31.77
C LEU A 762 -30.40 21.67 32.46
N GLY A 763 -30.42 21.91 33.77
CA GLY A 763 -29.21 22.04 34.59
C GLY A 763 -28.50 20.69 34.74
N LEU A 764 -29.27 19.64 35.06
CA LEU A 764 -28.74 18.28 35.21
C LEU A 764 -28.11 17.77 33.90
N TYR A 765 -28.75 18.03 32.75
CA TYR A 765 -28.22 17.68 31.42
C TYR A 765 -26.89 18.39 31.11
N LYS A 766 -26.74 19.68 31.46
CA LYS A 766 -25.46 20.41 31.30
C LYS A 766 -24.36 19.82 32.18
N ILE A 767 -24.67 19.38 33.41
CA ILE A 767 -23.71 18.73 34.30
C ILE A 767 -23.27 17.37 33.73
N LEU A 768 -24.20 16.51 33.30
CA LEU A 768 -23.85 15.25 32.63
C LEU A 768 -23.01 15.49 31.37
N SER A 769 -23.34 16.50 30.56
CA SER A 769 -22.58 16.85 29.34
C SER A 769 -21.14 17.30 29.62
N MET A 770 -20.87 17.94 30.76
CA MET A 770 -19.49 18.24 31.18
C MET A 770 -18.75 17.00 31.68
N ILE A 771 -19.42 16.13 32.45
CA ILE A 771 -18.84 14.87 32.94
C ILE A 771 -18.48 13.95 31.77
N THR A 772 -19.37 13.76 30.79
CA THR A 772 -19.08 12.91 29.62
C THR A 772 -17.94 13.46 28.76
N LYS A 773 -17.83 14.80 28.60
CA LYS A 773 -16.68 15.43 27.93
C LYS A 773 -15.36 15.21 28.67
N TYR A 774 -15.35 15.32 30.00
CA TYR A 774 -14.17 15.01 30.82
C TYR A 774 -13.77 13.53 30.71
N VAL A 775 -14.74 12.62 30.79
CA VAL A 775 -14.50 11.18 30.63
C VAL A 775 -14.00 10.84 29.22
N SER A 776 -14.57 11.41 28.14
CA SER A 776 -14.06 11.20 26.79
C SER A 776 -12.66 11.79 26.58
N GLY A 777 -12.35 12.91 27.23
CA GLY A 777 -11.02 13.51 27.23
C GLY A 777 -10.00 12.60 27.92
N ALA A 778 -10.33 12.09 29.11
CA ALA A 778 -9.49 11.17 29.86
C ALA A 778 -9.26 9.85 29.10
N ILE A 779 -10.31 9.25 28.52
CA ILE A 779 -10.21 8.05 27.68
C ILE A 779 -9.32 8.32 26.47
N THR A 780 -9.50 9.46 25.77
CA THR A 780 -8.66 9.83 24.62
C THR A 780 -7.18 10.02 25.03
N TRP A 781 -6.92 10.57 26.21
CA TRP A 781 -5.57 10.73 26.75
C TRP A 781 -4.92 9.39 27.11
N ILE A 782 -5.65 8.50 27.79
CA ILE A 782 -5.20 7.13 28.11
C ILE A 782 -4.95 6.33 26.83
N MET A 783 -5.85 6.38 25.84
CA MET A 783 -5.68 5.72 24.54
C MET A 783 -4.46 6.25 23.79
N LYS A 784 -4.21 7.57 23.77
CA LYS A 784 -2.98 8.14 23.20
C LYS A 784 -1.73 7.63 23.92
N GLY A 785 -1.76 7.57 25.26
CA GLY A 785 -0.69 6.98 26.07
C GLY A 785 -0.43 5.51 25.76
N MET A 786 -1.48 4.70 25.61
CA MET A 786 -1.38 3.28 25.25
C MET A 786 -0.85 3.08 23.82
N ILE A 787 -1.33 3.87 22.84
CA ILE A 787 -0.82 3.84 21.45
C ILE A 787 0.66 4.22 21.41
N TYR A 788 1.08 5.24 22.16
CA TYR A 788 2.48 5.65 22.26
C TYR A 788 3.34 4.57 22.94
N MET A 789 2.84 3.95 24.02
CA MET A 789 3.51 2.84 24.69
C MET A 789 3.69 1.63 23.75
N LEU A 790 2.63 1.24 23.03
CA LEU A 790 2.66 0.13 22.07
C LEU A 790 3.61 0.42 20.90
N SER A 791 3.64 1.64 20.37
CA SER A 791 4.59 2.01 19.30
C SER A 791 6.04 2.02 19.81
N SER A 792 6.29 2.47 21.04
CA SER A 792 7.62 2.40 21.68
C SER A 792 8.06 0.96 21.95
N LEU A 793 7.15 0.05 22.34
CA LEU A 793 7.41 -1.39 22.47
C LEU A 793 7.71 -2.04 21.11
N TYR A 794 6.94 -1.72 20.06
CA TYR A 794 7.18 -2.19 18.69
C TYR A 794 8.56 -1.72 18.17
N LYS A 795 8.89 -0.43 18.34
CA LYS A 795 10.21 0.13 18.00
C LYS A 795 11.34 -0.64 18.71
N LYS A 796 11.20 -0.91 20.01
CA LYS A 796 12.19 -1.69 20.80
C LYS A 796 12.34 -3.12 20.29
N PHE A 797 11.24 -3.80 19.97
CA PHE A 797 11.25 -5.16 19.41
C PHE A 797 11.92 -5.21 18.03
N LEU A 798 11.55 -4.30 17.11
CA LEU A 798 12.17 -4.20 15.79
C LEU A 798 13.67 -3.87 15.88
N SER A 799 14.05 -2.97 16.80
CA SER A 799 15.44 -2.60 17.07
C SER A 799 16.26 -3.75 17.68
N ALA A 800 15.62 -4.67 18.41
CA ALA A 800 16.24 -5.92 18.87
C ALA A 800 16.40 -6.96 17.73
N ILE A 801 15.42 -7.07 16.82
CA ILE A 801 15.55 -7.90 15.61
C ILE A 801 16.70 -7.43 14.72
N LEU A 802 16.83 -6.11 14.50
CA LEU A 802 17.92 -5.54 13.70
C LEU A 802 19.30 -5.83 14.29
N ARG A 803 19.46 -5.75 15.62
CA ARG A 803 20.71 -6.09 16.33
C ARG A 803 21.03 -7.60 16.38
N SER A 804 20.12 -8.47 15.96
CA SER A 804 20.37 -9.91 15.93
C SER A 804 21.34 -10.30 14.80
N THR A 805 21.94 -11.48 14.90
CA THR A 805 22.75 -12.08 13.83
C THR A 805 21.99 -12.15 12.50
N LEU A 806 20.67 -12.35 12.53
CA LEU A 806 19.82 -12.37 11.34
C LEU A 806 19.68 -10.98 10.71
N GLY A 807 19.60 -9.92 11.53
CA GLY A 807 19.58 -8.53 11.06
C GLY A 807 20.90 -8.11 10.41
N ILE A 808 22.03 -8.54 10.98
CA ILE A 808 23.37 -8.35 10.39
C ILE A 808 23.47 -9.08 9.03
N ILE A 809 23.03 -10.34 8.95
CA ILE A 809 22.98 -11.11 7.70
C ILE A 809 22.09 -10.41 6.65
N LEU A 810 20.93 -9.87 7.07
CA LEU A 810 20.03 -9.14 6.18
C LEU A 810 20.68 -7.87 5.61
N VAL A 811 21.37 -7.07 6.45
CA VAL A 811 22.11 -5.88 6.00
C VAL A 811 23.21 -6.25 5.01
N ARG A 812 23.98 -7.31 5.28
CA ARG A 812 24.99 -7.85 4.34
C ARG A 812 24.37 -8.22 2.99
N MET A 813 23.24 -8.94 3.00
CA MET A 813 22.52 -9.34 1.78
C MET A 813 21.94 -8.16 1.00
N VAL A 814 21.43 -7.13 1.68
CA VAL A 814 20.90 -5.92 1.04
C VAL A 814 22.00 -5.11 0.38
N ILE A 815 23.14 -4.90 1.06
CA ILE A 815 24.27 -4.16 0.50
C ILE A 815 24.92 -4.92 -0.66
N ASP A 816 25.07 -6.25 -0.55
CA ASP A 816 25.59 -7.08 -1.66
C ASP A 816 24.72 -6.99 -2.90
N LYS A 817 23.40 -7.22 -2.75
CA LYS A 817 22.48 -7.31 -3.88
C LYS A 817 22.07 -5.95 -4.47
N PHE A 818 22.05 -4.90 -3.65
CA PHE A 818 21.47 -3.60 -4.04
C PHE A 818 22.38 -2.38 -3.83
N GLY A 819 23.51 -2.48 -3.13
CA GLY A 819 24.37 -1.32 -2.85
C GLY A 819 24.87 -0.60 -4.10
N ILE A 820 25.46 -1.35 -5.05
CA ILE A 820 25.89 -0.82 -6.35
C ILE A 820 24.71 -0.30 -7.19
N ALA A 821 23.55 -0.95 -7.09
CA ALA A 821 22.33 -0.52 -7.80
C ALA A 821 21.77 0.79 -7.22
N ALA A 822 21.88 1.02 -5.92
CA ALA A 822 21.46 2.27 -5.27
C ALA A 822 22.33 3.45 -5.72
N VAL A 823 23.67 3.29 -5.77
CA VAL A 823 24.58 4.32 -6.29
C VAL A 823 24.30 4.61 -7.77
N ARG A 824 24.04 3.58 -8.59
CA ARG A 824 23.66 3.76 -10.00
C ARG A 824 22.30 4.44 -10.19
N ASN A 825 21.31 4.13 -9.36
CA ASN A 825 19.98 4.75 -9.42
C ASN A 825 19.94 6.18 -8.87
N ALA A 826 20.97 6.59 -8.11
CA ALA A 826 21.14 7.96 -7.61
C ALA A 826 21.56 8.98 -8.69
N TRP A 827 22.00 8.52 -9.87
CA TRP A 827 22.34 9.36 -11.02
C TRP A 827 21.17 9.41 -12.03
N TYR A 828 21.07 10.49 -12.81
CA TYR A 828 20.13 10.62 -13.94
C TYR A 828 20.30 9.46 -14.92
N ASP A 829 21.53 9.18 -15.35
CA ASP A 829 21.86 8.03 -16.20
C ASP A 829 22.74 7.02 -15.43
N PRO A 830 22.19 5.86 -15.03
CA PRO A 830 22.93 4.77 -14.40
C PRO A 830 24.18 4.28 -15.15
N LYS A 831 24.33 4.60 -16.44
CA LYS A 831 25.50 4.24 -17.27
C LYS A 831 26.68 5.20 -17.13
N GLN A 832 26.45 6.42 -16.63
CA GLN A 832 27.49 7.45 -16.49
C GLN A 832 28.30 7.28 -15.19
N VAL A 833 27.86 6.40 -14.28
CA VAL A 833 28.55 6.06 -13.04
C VAL A 833 29.81 5.22 -13.31
N ALA A 834 30.95 5.88 -13.44
CA ALA A 834 32.25 5.26 -13.66
C ALA A 834 32.69 4.35 -12.49
N GLU A 835 33.54 3.36 -12.76
CA GLU A 835 33.98 2.40 -11.74
C GLU A 835 34.71 3.05 -10.55
N HIS A 836 35.42 4.15 -10.75
CA HIS A 836 36.08 4.87 -9.65
C HIS A 836 35.09 5.52 -8.67
N VAL A 837 33.87 5.87 -9.14
CA VAL A 837 32.77 6.34 -8.28
C VAL A 837 32.26 5.15 -7.45
N LEU A 838 31.98 4.02 -8.10
CA LEU A 838 31.55 2.80 -7.41
C LEU A 838 32.61 2.31 -6.39
N HIS A 839 33.89 2.45 -6.70
CA HIS A 839 34.97 2.16 -5.76
C HIS A 839 34.96 3.14 -4.57
N GLY A 840 34.74 4.43 -4.79
CA GLY A 840 34.60 5.42 -3.72
C GLY A 840 33.48 5.09 -2.72
N TYR A 841 32.31 4.68 -3.22
CA TYR A 841 31.17 4.27 -2.39
C TYR A 841 31.32 2.87 -1.75
N THR A 842 32.12 1.95 -2.33
CA THR A 842 32.37 0.62 -1.74
C THR A 842 33.63 0.55 -0.85
N LYS A 843 34.58 1.48 -0.96
CA LYS A 843 35.78 1.60 -0.10
C LYS A 843 35.46 1.52 1.40
N PRO A 844 34.39 2.14 1.94
CA PRO A 844 33.98 1.98 3.35
C PRO A 844 33.62 0.55 3.77
N LEU A 845 33.18 -0.31 2.84
CA LEU A 845 32.84 -1.71 3.12
C LEU A 845 34.08 -2.61 3.35
N ARG A 846 35.29 -2.06 3.20
CA ARG A 846 36.56 -2.65 3.65
C ARG A 846 36.87 -2.38 5.12
N THR A 847 36.11 -1.51 5.80
CA THR A 847 36.30 -1.25 7.23
C THR A 847 35.75 -2.39 8.08
N LYS A 848 36.49 -2.79 9.12
CA LYS A 848 35.99 -3.77 10.09
C LYS A 848 34.71 -3.27 10.80
N ASP A 849 33.77 -4.19 11.07
CA ASP A 849 32.49 -3.94 11.77
C ASP A 849 31.56 -2.90 11.09
N TRP A 850 31.71 -2.67 9.78
CA TRP A 850 30.88 -1.73 8.99
C TRP A 850 29.38 -2.07 9.05
N ASP A 851 29.06 -3.36 9.01
CA ASP A 851 27.71 -3.91 8.98
C ASP A 851 26.99 -3.75 10.32
N ARG A 852 27.70 -4.05 11.41
CA ARG A 852 27.22 -3.83 12.78
C ARG A 852 27.00 -2.35 13.08
N ALA A 853 27.89 -1.48 12.59
CA ALA A 853 27.72 -0.04 12.73
C ALA A 853 26.49 0.47 11.97
N LEU A 854 26.26 -0.01 10.73
CA LEU A 854 25.08 0.35 9.93
C LEU A 854 23.77 -0.20 10.54
N VAL A 855 23.81 -1.38 11.15
CA VAL A 855 22.73 -1.93 11.99
C VAL A 855 22.45 -1.02 13.19
N GLU A 856 23.48 -0.64 13.96
CA GLU A 856 23.31 0.24 15.13
C GLU A 856 22.80 1.63 14.75
N PHE A 857 23.22 2.20 13.61
CA PHE A 857 22.68 3.44 13.07
C PHE A 857 21.21 3.32 12.67
N THR A 858 20.84 2.28 11.92
CA THR A 858 19.43 2.03 11.55
C THR A 858 18.57 1.82 12.80
N ALA A 859 19.09 1.08 13.78
CA ALA A 859 18.46 0.82 15.06
C ALA A 859 18.36 2.07 15.95
N ALA A 860 19.30 3.02 15.84
CA ALA A 860 19.26 4.32 16.50
C ALA A 860 18.19 5.24 15.89
N MET A 861 18.14 5.37 14.56
CA MET A 861 17.12 6.18 13.87
C MET A 861 15.68 5.71 14.14
N LEU A 862 15.46 4.42 14.40
CA LEU A 862 14.15 3.90 14.84
C LEU A 862 13.83 4.20 16.32
N LEU A 863 14.86 4.28 17.17
CA LEU A 863 14.75 4.52 18.61
C LEU A 863 14.90 5.98 19.04
N ASP A 864 15.31 6.89 18.14
CA ASP A 864 15.33 8.33 18.38
C ASP A 864 13.88 8.83 18.57
N GLU A 865 13.43 8.81 19.82
CA GLU A 865 12.31 9.64 20.29
C GLU A 865 12.90 11.04 20.53
N GLU A 866 12.79 11.94 19.52
CA GLU A 866 13.09 13.38 19.66
C GLU A 866 12.55 13.87 21.01
N SER A 867 13.39 14.57 21.78
CA SER A 867 13.20 14.78 23.22
C SER A 867 11.79 15.26 23.55
N LYS A 868 11.14 14.65 24.56
CA LYS A 868 9.74 14.87 24.99
C LYS A 868 9.38 16.32 25.41
N THR A 869 10.32 17.24 25.26
CA THR A 869 10.28 18.67 25.58
C THR A 869 10.40 19.60 24.36
N LYS A 870 10.76 19.09 23.17
CA LYS A 870 10.86 19.87 21.92
C LYS A 870 9.97 19.25 20.82
N PRO A 871 9.23 20.04 20.02
CA PRO A 871 8.49 19.52 18.88
C PRO A 871 9.44 19.12 17.72
N PRO A 872 9.07 18.13 16.88
CA PRO A 872 9.90 17.62 15.80
C PRO A 872 10.46 18.69 14.87
N SER A 873 11.71 18.51 14.45
CA SER A 873 12.43 19.44 13.55
C SER A 873 11.67 19.74 12.25
N THR A 874 10.88 18.80 11.73
CA THR A 874 10.01 18.98 10.55
C THR A 874 8.82 19.92 10.78
N GLN A 875 8.32 20.06 12.00
CA GLN A 875 7.24 21.00 12.35
C GLN A 875 7.78 22.43 12.53
N ARG A 876 9.04 22.53 12.97
CA ARG A 876 9.76 23.78 13.28
C ARG A 876 10.37 24.48 12.06
N LEU A 877 10.28 23.93 10.86
CA LEU A 877 10.91 24.47 9.63
C LEU A 877 10.55 25.95 9.33
N HIS A 878 9.40 26.41 9.81
CA HIS A 878 8.93 27.79 9.69
C HIS A 878 9.64 28.78 10.65
N GLU A 879 10.41 28.27 11.62
CA GLU A 879 11.25 29.04 12.57
C GLU A 879 12.67 29.29 12.04
N ILE A 880 12.99 28.77 10.84
CA ILE A 880 14.29 29.00 10.19
C ILE A 880 14.31 30.43 9.63
N SER A 881 15.26 31.24 10.13
CA SER A 881 15.41 32.67 9.80
C SER A 881 16.72 33.01 9.09
N CYS A 882 17.69 32.08 9.03
CA CYS A 882 18.86 32.24 8.19
C CYS A 882 18.51 31.95 6.71
N PRO A 883 19.23 32.53 5.73
CA PRO A 883 19.01 32.25 4.32
C PRO A 883 19.20 30.77 3.97
N VAL A 884 18.32 30.22 3.13
CA VAL A 884 18.36 28.80 2.73
C VAL A 884 18.35 28.65 1.21
N LEU A 885 19.30 27.90 0.67
CA LEU A 885 19.26 27.34 -0.67
C LEU A 885 18.80 25.89 -0.61
N ILE A 886 17.88 25.50 -1.47
CA ILE A 886 17.46 24.11 -1.68
C ILE A 886 17.82 23.75 -3.12
N VAL A 887 18.54 22.64 -3.31
CA VAL A 887 18.95 22.14 -4.63
C VAL A 887 18.43 20.72 -4.83
N THR A 888 17.83 20.41 -5.97
CA THR A 888 17.39 19.05 -6.33
C THR A 888 17.63 18.79 -7.81
N GLY A 889 17.76 17.52 -8.19
CA GLY A 889 17.71 17.11 -9.59
C GLY A 889 16.27 16.94 -10.05
N ASP A 890 15.97 17.30 -11.30
CA ASP A 890 14.63 17.12 -11.88
C ASP A 890 14.18 15.65 -11.98
N SER A 891 15.14 14.72 -11.90
CA SER A 891 14.98 13.29 -12.12
C SER A 891 15.43 12.44 -10.92
N ASP A 892 15.45 13.03 -9.71
CA ASP A 892 15.79 12.33 -8.47
C ASP A 892 14.84 11.14 -8.20
N ARG A 893 15.38 9.93 -8.31
CA ARG A 893 14.65 8.66 -8.11
C ARG A 893 14.61 8.20 -6.66
N LEU A 894 15.30 8.87 -5.74
CA LEU A 894 15.45 8.48 -4.34
C LEU A 894 14.67 9.42 -3.39
N VAL A 895 14.69 10.73 -3.68
CA VAL A 895 13.89 11.75 -3.00
C VAL A 895 13.15 12.57 -4.05
N PRO A 896 11.84 12.35 -4.27
CA PRO A 896 11.09 13.05 -5.32
C PRO A 896 11.20 14.58 -5.22
N SER A 897 11.44 15.22 -6.36
CA SER A 897 11.70 16.67 -6.48
C SER A 897 10.57 17.56 -5.90
N TRP A 898 9.32 17.09 -5.86
CA TRP A 898 8.21 17.79 -5.18
C TRP A 898 8.48 18.04 -3.69
N ASN A 899 9.33 17.23 -3.03
CA ASN A 899 9.67 17.44 -1.62
C ASN A 899 10.53 18.69 -1.44
N ALA A 900 11.44 18.96 -2.38
CA ALA A 900 12.25 20.18 -2.39
C ALA A 900 11.38 21.42 -2.63
N GLU A 901 10.43 21.37 -3.58
CA GLU A 901 9.42 22.43 -3.76
C GLU A 901 8.62 22.71 -2.48
N ARG A 902 8.21 21.65 -1.78
CA ARG A 902 7.38 21.78 -0.59
C ARG A 902 8.15 22.31 0.62
N LEU A 903 9.43 21.97 0.75
CA LEU A 903 10.33 22.59 1.71
C LEU A 903 10.51 24.08 1.40
N ALA A 904 10.68 24.45 0.12
CA ALA A 904 10.80 25.85 -0.30
C ALA A 904 9.56 26.70 0.05
N ARG A 905 8.36 26.09 0.06
CA ARG A 905 7.10 26.74 0.47
C ARG A 905 6.93 26.84 2.01
N VAL A 906 7.72 26.12 2.80
CA VAL A 906 7.59 26.06 4.28
C VAL A 906 8.72 26.79 5.00
N ILE A 907 9.92 26.84 4.41
CA ILE A 907 11.10 27.55 4.96
C ILE A 907 11.07 29.01 4.47
N PRO A 908 10.90 30.01 5.35
CA PRO A 908 10.79 31.41 4.97
C PRO A 908 12.02 31.92 4.21
N GLY A 909 11.80 32.71 3.15
CA GLY A 909 12.89 33.33 2.38
C GLY A 909 13.83 32.35 1.65
N SER A 910 13.49 31.05 1.62
CA SER A 910 14.31 30.06 0.93
C SER A 910 14.23 30.16 -0.60
N SER A 911 15.31 29.77 -1.27
CA SER A 911 15.39 29.72 -2.74
C SER A 911 15.57 28.28 -3.21
N LEU A 912 14.89 27.91 -4.30
CA LEU A 912 14.94 26.58 -4.89
C LEU A 912 15.65 26.62 -6.25
N GLU A 913 16.64 25.75 -6.44
CA GLU A 913 17.23 25.43 -7.74
C GLU A 913 16.89 23.98 -8.12
N VAL A 914 16.43 23.77 -9.36
CA VAL A 914 16.12 22.44 -9.91
C VAL A 914 17.03 22.17 -11.11
N ILE A 915 18.09 21.40 -10.89
CA ILE A 915 19.09 21.10 -11.94
C ILE A 915 18.52 20.08 -12.92
N LYS A 916 18.65 20.36 -14.21
CA LYS A 916 18.08 19.55 -15.29
C LYS A 916 18.95 18.36 -15.65
N GLN A 917 18.30 17.24 -16.00
CA GLN A 917 18.96 15.96 -16.29
C GLN A 917 19.89 15.53 -15.15
N CYS A 918 19.34 15.53 -13.93
CA CYS A 918 20.10 15.27 -12.71
C CYS A 918 19.28 14.40 -11.73
N GLY A 919 19.95 13.46 -11.06
CA GLY A 919 19.38 12.60 -10.03
C GLY A 919 19.53 13.14 -8.61
N HIS A 920 19.82 12.23 -7.68
CA HIS A 920 19.95 12.48 -6.24
C HIS A 920 21.28 13.12 -5.82
N LEU A 921 22.27 13.20 -6.74
CA LEU A 921 23.62 13.68 -6.46
C LEU A 921 24.03 14.95 -7.26
N PRO A 922 23.30 16.08 -7.18
CA PRO A 922 23.67 17.34 -7.86
C PRO A 922 25.13 17.76 -7.70
N HIS A 923 25.71 17.56 -6.52
CA HIS A 923 27.09 17.95 -6.17
C HIS A 923 28.18 17.00 -6.67
N GLU A 924 27.82 15.87 -7.32
CA GLU A 924 28.74 14.88 -7.88
C GLU A 924 28.49 14.65 -9.37
N GLU A 925 27.22 14.72 -9.82
CA GLU A 925 26.79 14.54 -11.21
C GLU A 925 26.79 15.84 -12.03
N LYS A 926 26.51 16.99 -11.39
CA LYS A 926 26.30 18.32 -12.03
C LYS A 926 27.10 19.41 -11.32
N VAL A 927 28.41 19.20 -11.24
CA VAL A 927 29.34 20.00 -10.42
C VAL A 927 29.28 21.48 -10.80
N GLU A 928 29.37 21.83 -12.07
CA GLU A 928 29.36 23.20 -12.57
C GLU A 928 28.02 23.92 -12.32
N GLU A 929 26.89 23.26 -12.60
CA GLU A 929 25.57 23.83 -12.33
C GLU A 929 25.32 24.00 -10.82
N PHE A 930 25.74 23.04 -10.00
CA PHE A 930 25.64 23.10 -8.53
C PHE A 930 26.48 24.24 -7.95
N ILE A 931 27.76 24.36 -8.34
CA ILE A 931 28.63 25.45 -7.88
C ILE A 931 28.08 26.80 -8.33
N SER A 932 27.54 26.91 -9.56
CA SER A 932 26.89 28.13 -10.04
C SER A 932 25.66 28.50 -9.20
N ALA A 933 24.85 27.52 -8.79
CA ALA A 933 23.68 27.76 -7.92
C ALA A 933 24.11 28.27 -6.53
N VAL A 934 25.15 27.67 -5.93
CA VAL A 934 25.71 28.12 -4.66
C VAL A 934 26.29 29.54 -4.78
N GLU A 935 27.08 29.82 -5.82
CA GLU A 935 27.67 31.16 -6.01
C GLU A 935 26.59 32.24 -6.16
N LYS A 936 25.57 32.03 -7.01
CA LYS A 936 24.43 32.95 -7.18
C LYS A 936 23.70 33.20 -5.86
N PHE A 937 23.50 32.15 -5.04
CA PHE A 937 22.89 32.28 -3.72
C PHE A 937 23.74 33.13 -2.78
N LEU A 938 25.04 32.84 -2.67
CA LEU A 938 25.95 33.60 -1.81
C LEU A 938 26.11 35.06 -2.25
N GLN A 939 26.18 35.34 -3.56
CA GLN A 939 26.23 36.71 -4.08
C GLN A 939 25.01 37.54 -3.64
N ARG A 940 23.80 36.95 -3.59
CA ARG A 940 22.59 37.64 -3.09
C ARG A 940 22.71 38.03 -1.61
N LEU A 941 23.37 37.21 -0.78
CA LEU A 941 23.51 37.48 0.67
C LEU A 941 24.43 38.67 0.98
N ILE A 942 25.30 39.04 0.03
CA ILE A 942 26.27 40.13 0.17
C ILE A 942 25.65 41.50 -0.15
N GLY A 943 24.49 41.50 -0.84
CA GLY A 943 23.78 42.68 -1.29
C GLY A 943 24.33 43.22 -2.60
N ASN A 944 23.44 43.37 -3.60
CA ASN A 944 23.79 43.97 -4.88
C ASN A 944 23.80 45.50 -4.73
N PRO A 945 24.91 46.23 -5.00
CA PRO A 945 24.98 47.68 -4.79
C PRO A 945 24.05 48.53 -5.66
N SER A 946 23.34 47.89 -6.60
CA SER A 946 22.53 48.51 -7.65
C SER A 946 21.01 48.35 -7.48
N GLU A 947 20.53 47.69 -6.42
CA GLU A 947 19.09 47.49 -6.16
C GLU A 947 18.65 48.18 -4.85
N GLN A 948 18.75 49.51 -4.86
CA GLN A 948 17.89 50.37 -4.05
C GLN A 948 16.81 50.98 -4.96
N TYR A 949 15.63 51.27 -4.38
CA TYR A 949 14.34 51.45 -5.07
C TYR A 949 13.88 50.12 -5.74
N VAL A 950 12.65 49.64 -5.52
CA VAL A 950 11.41 50.34 -5.14
C VAL A 950 10.69 49.63 -3.97
N GLN A 951 10.34 50.38 -2.92
CA GLN A 951 9.20 50.02 -2.05
C GLN A 951 7.90 50.54 -2.68
N PRO A 952 6.76 49.87 -2.43
CA PRO A 952 5.82 50.53 -1.52
C PRO A 952 5.05 49.61 -0.55
N ALA A 953 4.77 50.18 0.62
CA ALA A 953 3.64 49.90 1.53
C ALA A 953 3.52 48.51 2.22
N ALA A 954 3.09 48.55 3.48
CA ALA A 954 2.89 47.38 4.35
C ALA A 954 1.39 47.11 4.61
N ILE A 955 1.05 45.87 4.99
CA ILE A 955 0.07 45.45 6.04
C ILE A 955 0.09 43.92 6.24
#